data_AF-A0A1X3D8I8-F1
#
_entry.id   AF-A0A1X3D8I8-F1
#
_cell.length_a   1.000
_cell.length_b   1.000
_cell.length_c   1.000
_cell.angle_alpha   90.00
_cell.angle_beta   90.00
_cell.angle_gamma   90.00
#
_symmetry.space_group_name_H-M   'P 1'
#
loop_
_entity.id
_entity.type
_entity.pdbx_description
1 polymer ?
#
loop_
_entity_poly.entity_id
_entity_poly.type
_entity_poly.pdbx_seq_one_letter_code
_entity_poly.pdbx_strand_id
1 'polypeptide(L)'
;MSNQIILTVIRPKGTSATEQAARFNVNAGSGQALHIQAAALADYQLADAATGLAPENLEFTRVGDNLHIRDKASASARPDIVIENYYAHATGNIKGLQADGSLTAYDGEIPAKPLTAEQVTVHQNNSGNGVNKLAVALGGLAGAGLLGALAGGGGGGGGSDQAPAAAATQSSTSSTTAQAAASSANTAANAKIATSSNTAAQTNAATEAAADSATSSESTAADTQNTASGSTTAPVNTPSETVSSSDKETEQTTTDSATSSESTAADTQNSASGSTTAPVNTPSETVSSSDKETEQTTADSATLSESAESDAKNTASGNTTAPVNTPSETVSTDTPAAVSDGQTATQNGYRVYEHPQYGKYIDAAEFGTDPSGQTDSLAAINAALAAAHKENAAVYLSGSLYISNQIVLNKANSGVTALFGDGMGKTTISFDKAQTGVFNSDTNEDDIRAFAGILIDGQSNKTIADLSVKYTNPDFYRTGQSYFGKVNGILVNDADNTLISKVEVSGANRAGVFFTSTQTLQKDPDSANGRTYKARLIRGEVDETYENLPLGENNRIVDSNLHHNRVAGVLLAYQKDFTADGNTMSWNGHEADGGTGYGIASMAGSYNYGITYTNNTTDHNYRKGLDVHDGDDIVIENNTSIGDRLYGIAVYNRQFTMDTVKINNNTIIADPDFRLAQDDNAGLKYFGYAGIHMQTNTQLRDLRSSDTGHFEISGNTIENLDVYQNATQTYGIEFRNHEPNMHYTLDITGNTIEGASTKYAIAVINNTKNTTLGTNGQGSGTINVVDNTIDIDRIPKGTMPVFIIEENNSGQLRGEVTVSGNSLTIREQSDGTIEGVQMIGNAETYRVTDNTFEIHGTMDKPVISLLGRAGSEIPELFVSGNDITTDLTGNLYRSWIERNTVVDVYADNNTHNGKELAEVQHIVSTPAAGYAPETAETAHVLDLGIGSDTISGTGTNQAAYKQTETAETATASESTAELSEQLSDGLPALNDLLAVTELDLSAVLGAESGAGLAVGATVTEYAQSVNIYEEQWQSEVSAYIV
;
A
#
# COMPACT_ATOMS: atom_id res chain seq x y z
N MET A 1 28.05 30.30 -38.06
CA MET A 1 26.85 29.48 -37.78
C MET A 1 26.23 30.02 -36.50
N SER A 2 24.96 29.74 -36.22
CA SER A 2 24.39 30.15 -34.93
C SER A 2 24.75 29.10 -33.89
N ASN A 3 25.18 29.52 -32.69
CA ASN A 3 25.26 28.61 -31.55
C ASN A 3 23.86 28.41 -30.92
N GLN A 4 22.84 28.23 -31.75
CA GLN A 4 21.46 28.07 -31.31
C GLN A 4 20.77 26.92 -32.05
N ILE A 5 20.42 25.89 -31.29
CA ILE A 5 19.56 24.79 -31.72
C ILE A 5 18.13 25.16 -31.31
N ILE A 6 17.19 24.99 -32.22
CA ILE A 6 15.76 25.08 -31.96
C ILE A 6 15.23 23.66 -31.78
N LEU A 7 14.74 23.37 -30.58
CA LEU A 7 14.01 22.15 -30.28
C LEU A 7 12.51 22.43 -30.40
N THR A 8 11.83 21.67 -31.26
CA THR A 8 10.37 21.72 -31.41
C THR A 8 9.78 20.37 -31.02
N VAL A 9 8.86 20.38 -30.05
CA VAL A 9 8.09 19.19 -29.68
C VAL A 9 6.81 19.19 -30.50
N ILE A 10 6.57 18.13 -31.27
CA ILE A 10 5.41 17.96 -32.14
C ILE A 10 4.56 16.83 -31.60
N ARG A 11 3.28 17.09 -31.31
CA ARG A 11 2.34 16.05 -30.89
C ARG A 11 1.32 15.73 -32.00
N PRO A 12 0.91 14.46 -32.15
CA PRO A 12 -0.24 14.11 -32.95
C PRO A 12 -1.51 14.76 -32.40
N LYS A 13 -2.36 15.27 -33.29
CA LYS A 13 -3.73 15.71 -33.02
C LYS A 13 -4.66 14.86 -33.90
N GLY A 14 -5.79 14.43 -33.33
CA GLY A 14 -6.61 13.35 -33.90
C GLY A 14 -6.88 13.48 -35.40
N THR A 15 -6.73 12.37 -36.13
CA THR A 15 -6.85 12.29 -37.61
C THR A 15 -5.98 13.29 -38.39
N SER A 16 -4.69 12.97 -38.49
CA SER A 16 -3.75 13.51 -39.50
C SER A 16 -3.36 14.99 -39.38
N ALA A 17 -3.55 15.64 -38.23
CA ALA A 17 -3.01 16.97 -37.94
C ALA A 17 -1.87 16.88 -36.91
N THR A 18 -0.81 17.66 -37.08
CA THR A 18 0.26 17.81 -36.08
C THR A 18 0.21 19.17 -35.43
N GLU A 19 0.49 19.24 -34.12
CA GLU A 19 0.54 20.49 -33.37
C GLU A 19 1.94 20.71 -32.77
N GLN A 20 2.48 21.91 -32.97
CA GLN A 20 3.70 22.37 -32.29
C GLN A 20 3.36 22.60 -30.82
N ALA A 21 3.61 21.58 -30.00
CA ALA A 21 3.27 21.58 -28.57
C ALA A 21 4.19 22.50 -27.75
N ALA A 22 5.47 22.59 -28.14
CA ALA A 22 6.43 23.51 -27.56
C ALA A 22 7.55 23.84 -28.56
N ARG A 23 8.21 24.98 -28.36
CA ARG A 23 9.41 25.39 -29.12
C ARG A 23 10.39 26.09 -28.20
N PHE A 24 11.60 25.58 -28.11
CA PHE A 24 12.67 26.08 -27.25
C PHE A 24 13.87 26.52 -28.09
N ASN A 25 14.56 27.57 -27.66
CA ASN A 25 15.81 28.03 -28.26
C ASN A 25 16.96 27.72 -27.29
N VAL A 26 17.90 26.88 -27.72
CA VAL A 26 18.96 26.29 -26.89
C VAL A 26 20.30 26.87 -27.31
N ASN A 27 21.03 27.51 -26.38
CA ASN A 27 22.35 28.06 -26.66
C ASN A 27 23.42 26.95 -26.59
N ALA A 28 23.78 26.40 -27.75
CA ALA A 28 24.74 25.30 -27.87
C ALA A 28 26.16 25.73 -27.40
N GLY A 29 26.71 24.96 -26.47
CA GLY A 29 27.98 25.21 -25.80
C GLY A 29 27.93 26.18 -24.62
N SER A 30 26.73 26.56 -24.14
CA SER A 30 26.57 27.41 -22.95
C SER A 30 26.95 26.72 -21.62
N GLY A 31 26.98 25.39 -21.58
CA GLY A 31 27.25 24.61 -20.36
C GLY A 31 26.06 24.52 -19.39
N GLN A 32 24.91 25.08 -19.77
CA GLN A 32 23.59 24.91 -19.14
C GLN A 32 22.70 24.17 -20.15
N ALA A 33 22.36 22.92 -19.85
CA ALA A 33 21.47 22.14 -20.72
C ALA A 33 20.03 22.64 -20.62
N LEU A 34 19.27 22.55 -21.71
CA LEU A 34 17.81 22.56 -21.64
C LEU A 34 17.35 21.18 -21.16
N HIS A 35 16.76 21.11 -19.97
CA HIS A 35 16.04 19.93 -19.51
C HIS A 35 14.57 20.04 -19.94
N ILE A 36 14.03 18.98 -20.55
CA ILE A 36 12.59 18.79 -20.78
C ILE A 36 12.19 17.34 -20.49
N GLN A 37 11.00 17.15 -19.94
CA GLN A 37 10.40 15.82 -19.80
C GLN A 37 9.88 15.29 -21.15
N ALA A 38 10.00 13.99 -21.38
CA ALA A 38 9.50 13.33 -22.58
C ALA A 38 7.96 13.29 -22.59
N ALA A 39 7.37 13.68 -23.71
CA ALA A 39 5.95 13.55 -24.00
C ALA A 39 5.67 12.27 -24.80
N ALA A 40 4.64 11.51 -24.38
CA ALA A 40 4.18 10.32 -25.08
C ALA A 40 3.78 10.62 -26.54
N LEU A 41 4.14 9.70 -27.46
CA LEU A 41 3.86 9.78 -28.90
C LEU A 41 4.36 11.07 -29.61
N ALA A 42 5.27 11.84 -28.99
CA ALA A 42 5.79 13.08 -29.57
C ALA A 42 7.02 12.86 -30.47
N ASP A 43 7.05 13.57 -31.60
CA ASP A 43 8.25 13.76 -32.42
C ASP A 43 9.04 14.98 -31.92
N TYR A 44 10.37 14.93 -31.98
CA TYR A 44 11.25 16.03 -31.56
C TYR A 44 12.04 16.55 -32.75
N GLN A 45 11.64 17.69 -33.30
CA GLN A 45 12.33 18.31 -34.42
C GLN A 45 13.46 19.24 -33.95
N LEU A 46 14.67 19.00 -34.44
CA LEU A 46 15.86 19.84 -34.24
C LEU A 46 16.17 20.67 -35.49
N ALA A 47 16.50 21.94 -35.31
CA ALA A 47 16.93 22.85 -36.38
C ALA A 47 17.99 23.86 -35.90
N ASP A 48 19.00 24.19 -36.72
CA ASP A 48 19.86 25.36 -36.49
C ASP A 48 19.06 26.65 -36.70
N ALA A 49 19.20 27.60 -35.78
CA ALA A 49 18.37 28.81 -35.76
C ALA A 49 18.61 29.80 -36.91
N ALA A 50 19.71 29.68 -37.67
CA ALA A 50 20.04 30.57 -38.77
C ALA A 50 19.66 30.01 -40.16
N THR A 51 19.62 28.68 -40.29
CA THR A 51 19.31 27.96 -41.53
C THR A 51 17.91 27.35 -41.54
N GLY A 52 17.38 27.01 -40.36
CA GLY A 52 16.16 26.22 -40.21
C GLY A 52 16.35 24.72 -40.50
N LEU A 53 17.58 24.27 -40.77
CA LEU A 53 17.90 22.90 -41.17
C LEU A 53 18.43 22.05 -40.01
N ALA A 54 18.41 20.73 -40.18
CA ALA A 54 18.94 19.74 -39.24
C ALA A 54 20.39 20.07 -38.82
N PRO A 55 20.71 20.20 -37.53
CA PRO A 55 22.09 20.33 -37.09
C PRO A 55 22.88 19.05 -37.41
N GLU A 56 23.94 19.19 -38.21
CA GLU A 56 24.75 18.07 -38.75
C GLU A 56 25.77 17.49 -37.73
N ASN A 57 26.05 18.20 -36.64
CA ASN A 57 27.16 17.90 -35.72
C ASN A 57 26.69 17.42 -34.33
N LEU A 58 25.55 16.73 -34.22
CA LEU A 58 25.01 16.29 -32.93
C LEU A 58 25.64 14.99 -32.43
N GLU A 59 25.75 14.87 -31.11
CA GLU A 59 26.07 13.66 -30.35
C GLU A 59 24.88 13.30 -29.46
N PHE A 60 24.50 12.03 -29.48
CA PHE A 60 23.39 11.48 -28.70
C PHE A 60 23.95 10.48 -27.67
N THR A 61 23.44 10.48 -26.44
CA THR A 61 23.92 9.59 -25.37
C THR A 61 22.76 9.20 -24.47
N ARG A 62 22.60 7.90 -24.17
CA ARG A 62 21.62 7.39 -23.21
C ARG A 62 22.24 7.27 -21.82
N VAL A 63 21.66 7.97 -20.85
CA VAL A 63 22.08 7.95 -19.44
C VAL A 63 20.84 7.59 -18.61
N GLY A 64 20.79 6.36 -18.09
CA GLY A 64 19.53 5.79 -17.59
C GLY A 64 18.48 5.78 -18.71
N ASP A 65 17.33 6.41 -18.46
CA ASP A 65 16.27 6.61 -19.45
C ASP A 65 16.25 8.01 -20.09
N ASN A 66 17.25 8.84 -19.80
CA ASN A 66 17.40 10.17 -20.39
C ASN A 66 18.17 10.12 -21.71
N LEU A 67 17.73 10.90 -22.69
CA LEU A 67 18.47 11.17 -23.93
C LEU A 67 19.19 12.52 -23.82
N HIS A 68 20.52 12.45 -23.73
CA HIS A 68 21.40 13.62 -23.75
C HIS A 68 21.77 13.93 -25.20
N ILE A 69 21.68 15.21 -25.59
CA ILE A 69 22.02 15.71 -26.94
C ILE A 69 23.02 16.86 -26.81
N ARG A 70 24.08 16.85 -27.60
CA ARG A 70 25.18 17.82 -27.54
C ARG A 70 25.70 18.18 -28.93
N ASP A 71 26.14 19.42 -29.14
CA ASP A 71 26.91 19.78 -30.34
C ASP A 71 28.38 19.31 -30.21
N LYS A 72 28.85 18.47 -31.13
CA LYS A 72 30.23 17.97 -31.23
C LYS A 72 31.24 19.11 -31.44
N ALA A 73 30.82 20.22 -32.06
CA ALA A 73 31.61 21.45 -32.22
C ALA A 73 31.76 22.24 -30.92
N SER A 74 30.89 21.99 -29.92
CA SER A 74 30.95 22.61 -28.60
C SER A 74 32.31 22.42 -27.92
N ALA A 75 32.71 23.44 -27.16
CA ALA A 75 33.81 23.38 -26.19
C ALA A 75 33.34 22.82 -24.83
N SER A 76 32.04 22.85 -24.55
CA SER A 76 31.45 22.18 -23.39
C SER A 76 31.36 20.67 -23.66
N ALA A 77 31.76 19.87 -22.66
CA ALA A 77 31.51 18.44 -22.66
C ALA A 77 30.11 18.09 -22.15
N ARG A 78 29.46 18.98 -21.37
CA ARG A 78 28.07 18.80 -20.91
C ARG A 78 27.09 18.82 -22.10
N PRO A 79 25.94 18.11 -22.00
CA PRO A 79 24.89 18.21 -23.00
C PRO A 79 24.35 19.63 -23.15
N ASP A 80 23.76 19.90 -24.30
CA ASP A 80 23.03 21.13 -24.60
C ASP A 80 21.52 20.95 -24.42
N ILE A 81 21.02 19.71 -24.59
CA ILE A 81 19.63 19.30 -24.31
C ILE A 81 19.68 17.97 -23.54
N VAL A 82 18.81 17.83 -22.53
CA VAL A 82 18.45 16.57 -21.90
C VAL A 82 16.95 16.37 -22.10
N ILE A 83 16.56 15.31 -22.79
CA ILE A 83 15.17 14.84 -22.83
C ILE A 83 15.05 13.74 -21.79
N GLU A 84 14.46 14.10 -20.66
CA GLU A 84 14.32 13.27 -19.47
C GLU A 84 13.23 12.22 -19.69
N ASN A 85 13.46 11.00 -19.20
CA ASN A 85 12.56 9.85 -19.37
C ASN A 85 12.24 9.50 -20.84
N TYR A 86 13.07 9.93 -21.80
CA TYR A 86 12.93 9.64 -23.24
C TYR A 86 12.75 8.14 -23.51
N TYR A 87 13.57 7.28 -22.93
CA TYR A 87 13.49 5.84 -23.18
C TYR A 87 12.39 5.13 -22.36
N ALA A 88 11.73 5.82 -21.43
CA ALA A 88 10.58 5.34 -20.67
C ALA A 88 9.23 5.77 -21.29
N HIS A 89 9.19 6.84 -22.09
CA HIS A 89 7.94 7.42 -22.61
C HIS A 89 7.89 7.72 -24.12
N ALA A 90 9.02 7.74 -24.85
CA ALA A 90 9.04 8.14 -26.25
C ALA A 90 8.74 6.98 -27.23
N THR A 91 7.80 7.23 -28.14
CA THR A 91 7.45 6.37 -29.29
C THR A 91 7.44 7.13 -30.61
N GLY A 92 7.89 8.39 -30.62
CA GLY A 92 8.22 9.18 -31.82
C GLY A 92 9.73 9.42 -31.94
N ASN A 93 10.20 9.93 -33.08
CA ASN A 93 11.65 10.01 -33.37
C ASN A 93 12.19 11.43 -33.17
N ILE A 94 13.50 11.54 -32.92
CA ILE A 94 14.22 12.80 -33.14
C ILE A 94 14.36 13.01 -34.66
N LYS A 95 13.96 14.17 -35.18
CA LYS A 95 13.92 14.49 -36.61
C LYS A 95 14.61 15.83 -36.90
N GLY A 96 15.07 16.03 -38.13
CA GLY A 96 15.65 17.29 -38.61
C GLY A 96 15.17 17.62 -40.03
N LEU A 97 15.05 18.91 -40.34
CA LEU A 97 14.65 19.37 -41.68
C LEU A 97 15.85 19.42 -42.62
N GLN A 98 15.82 18.68 -43.73
CA GLN A 98 16.89 18.65 -44.71
C GLN A 98 16.78 19.78 -45.73
N ALA A 99 17.89 20.05 -46.44
CA ALA A 99 17.97 21.14 -47.43
C ALA A 99 17.02 20.98 -48.64
N ASP A 100 16.44 19.79 -48.84
CA ASP A 100 15.41 19.51 -49.84
C ASP A 100 13.97 19.72 -49.34
N GLY A 101 13.80 20.04 -48.05
CA GLY A 101 12.51 20.24 -47.38
C GLY A 101 11.91 18.98 -46.75
N SER A 102 12.58 17.82 -46.81
CA SER A 102 12.15 16.60 -46.11
C SER A 102 12.47 16.65 -44.62
N LEU A 103 11.66 15.99 -43.77
CA LEU A 103 12.07 15.66 -42.41
C LEU A 103 12.68 14.26 -42.40
N THR A 104 13.92 14.14 -41.94
CA THR A 104 14.62 12.86 -41.74
C THR A 104 14.85 12.63 -40.26
N ALA A 105 14.69 11.40 -39.80
CA ALA A 105 15.00 11.03 -38.42
C ALA A 105 16.50 10.80 -38.22
N TYR A 106 17.00 11.01 -36.99
CA TYR A 106 18.39 10.69 -36.59
C TYR A 106 18.59 9.19 -36.31
N ASP A 107 17.88 8.33 -37.06
CA ASP A 107 17.82 6.89 -36.84
C ASP A 107 19.20 6.25 -37.11
N GLY A 108 19.71 5.52 -36.12
CA GLY A 108 21.04 4.92 -36.14
C GLY A 108 22.13 5.73 -35.39
N GLU A 109 21.90 7.01 -35.09
CA GLU A 109 22.76 7.78 -34.17
C GLU A 109 22.28 7.75 -32.71
N ILE A 110 20.98 7.47 -32.49
CA ILE A 110 20.38 7.39 -31.15
C ILE A 110 20.73 6.02 -30.50
N PRO A 111 21.39 6.00 -29.32
CA PRO A 111 21.86 4.75 -28.71
C PRO A 111 20.74 3.97 -28.02
N ALA A 112 20.48 2.75 -28.48
CA ALA A 112 19.42 1.88 -27.91
C ALA A 112 19.75 1.35 -26.50
N LYS A 113 21.03 1.21 -26.16
CA LYS A 113 21.49 0.73 -24.84
C LYS A 113 22.04 1.89 -24.00
N PRO A 114 21.79 1.92 -22.68
CA PRO A 114 22.44 2.88 -21.79
C PRO A 114 23.94 2.62 -21.70
N LEU A 115 24.72 3.65 -21.37
CA LEU A 115 26.12 3.46 -20.96
C LEU A 115 26.16 2.64 -19.65
N THR A 116 26.97 1.58 -19.61
CA THR A 116 27.19 0.83 -18.37
C THR A 116 28.08 1.62 -17.39
N ALA A 117 27.99 1.32 -16.09
CA ALA A 117 28.88 1.93 -15.08
C ALA A 117 30.37 1.70 -15.42
N GLU A 118 30.71 0.53 -15.97
CA GLU A 118 32.03 0.27 -16.53
C GLU A 118 32.36 1.16 -17.73
N GLN A 119 31.44 1.42 -18.67
CA GLN A 119 31.71 2.32 -19.79
C GLN A 119 31.93 3.77 -19.33
N VAL A 120 31.24 4.22 -18.27
CA VAL A 120 31.46 5.52 -17.62
C VAL A 120 32.84 5.58 -16.90
N THR A 121 33.40 4.43 -16.51
CA THR A 121 34.62 4.33 -15.67
C THR A 121 35.88 3.94 -16.45
N VAL A 122 35.79 3.00 -17.39
CA VAL A 122 36.89 2.53 -18.26
C VAL A 122 37.40 3.65 -19.17
N HIS A 123 36.54 4.60 -19.55
CA HIS A 123 36.96 5.82 -20.26
C HIS A 123 37.74 6.83 -19.40
N GLN A 124 37.92 6.58 -18.10
CA GLN A 124 38.75 7.42 -17.21
C GLN A 124 40.22 6.94 -17.15
N ASN A 125 40.48 5.64 -17.29
CA ASN A 125 41.75 5.03 -16.87
C ASN A 125 42.77 4.66 -17.97
N ASN A 126 42.45 4.84 -19.26
CA ASN A 126 43.38 4.53 -20.36
C ASN A 126 44.07 5.80 -20.93
N SER A 127 45.28 6.11 -20.44
CA SER A 127 46.05 7.29 -20.86
C SER A 127 47.04 7.00 -22.01
N GLY A 128 46.92 7.71 -23.14
CA GLY A 128 47.82 7.56 -24.28
C GLY A 128 47.76 8.66 -25.34
N ASN A 129 48.37 9.83 -25.05
CA ASN A 129 48.74 10.91 -25.99
C ASN A 129 47.84 11.12 -27.22
N GLY A 130 46.64 11.68 -27.01
CA GLY A 130 45.78 12.21 -28.07
C GLY A 130 44.60 12.97 -27.47
N VAL A 131 44.32 14.17 -27.97
CA VAL A 131 43.20 14.99 -27.45
C VAL A 131 41.88 14.30 -27.80
N ASN A 132 41.10 13.89 -26.80
CA ASN A 132 39.79 13.28 -27.02
C ASN A 132 38.72 13.83 -26.06
N LYS A 133 37.55 14.14 -26.63
CA LYS A 133 36.43 14.82 -25.95
C LYS A 133 35.39 13.80 -25.47
N LEU A 134 35.49 13.29 -24.23
CA LEU A 134 34.33 12.63 -23.59
C LEU A 134 34.39 12.57 -22.05
N ALA A 135 35.56 12.39 -21.46
CA ALA A 135 35.75 12.16 -20.01
C ALA A 135 35.40 13.36 -19.07
N VAL A 136 34.75 14.39 -19.57
CA VAL A 136 34.21 15.54 -18.79
C VAL A 136 32.69 15.71 -19.02
N ALA A 137 32.07 14.87 -19.88
CA ALA A 137 30.66 14.99 -20.25
C ALA A 137 29.68 14.44 -19.20
N LEU A 138 30.17 13.56 -18.32
CA LEU A 138 29.38 12.79 -17.35
C LEU A 138 29.80 13.08 -15.90
N GLY A 139 30.57 14.15 -15.68
CA GLY A 139 31.11 14.54 -14.36
C GLY A 139 30.26 15.60 -13.66
N GLY A 140 29.53 15.18 -12.62
CA GLY A 140 28.60 16.00 -11.84
C GLY A 140 27.15 15.79 -12.29
N LEU A 141 26.20 15.46 -11.40
CA LEU A 141 26.17 15.82 -9.98
C LEU A 141 26.41 14.67 -9.00
N ALA A 142 27.48 14.78 -8.21
CA ALA A 142 27.62 14.16 -6.90
C ALA A 142 28.47 15.10 -6.03
N GLY A 143 28.02 15.41 -4.80
CA GLY A 143 28.83 16.03 -3.75
C GLY A 143 29.30 17.50 -3.92
N ALA A 144 28.60 18.42 -3.26
CA ALA A 144 29.12 19.60 -2.53
C ALA A 144 30.06 20.67 -3.20
N GLY A 145 29.64 21.94 -3.09
CA GLY A 145 30.50 23.00 -2.51
C GLY A 145 31.02 24.16 -3.41
N LEU A 146 30.70 25.41 -3.00
CA LEU A 146 31.49 26.66 -3.12
C LEU A 146 31.97 27.11 -4.53
N LEU A 147 31.62 28.26 -5.12
CA LEU A 147 31.83 29.64 -4.61
C LEU A 147 31.43 30.72 -5.65
N GLY A 148 30.80 31.81 -5.20
CA GLY A 148 30.84 33.14 -5.85
C GLY A 148 29.93 33.40 -7.08
N ALA A 149 29.45 34.63 -7.31
CA ALA A 149 29.49 35.84 -6.48
C ALA A 149 28.48 36.90 -6.96
N LEU A 150 27.97 37.72 -6.03
CA LEU A 150 27.71 39.17 -6.19
C LEU A 150 27.45 39.79 -4.80
N ALA A 151 27.47 41.13 -4.68
CA ALA A 151 27.78 41.80 -3.40
C ALA A 151 26.72 42.80 -2.90
N GLY A 152 26.62 42.92 -1.56
CA GLY A 152 25.83 43.92 -0.82
C GLY A 152 24.80 43.30 0.12
N GLY A 153 24.69 43.68 1.40
CA GLY A 153 25.58 44.57 2.16
C GLY A 153 25.02 44.97 3.54
N GLY A 154 25.53 44.38 4.62
CA GLY A 154 25.12 44.65 6.01
C GLY A 154 23.82 43.92 6.44
N GLY A 155 23.58 43.69 7.74
CA GLY A 155 24.50 43.85 8.88
C GLY A 155 23.81 43.79 10.25
N GLY A 156 24.17 42.81 11.08
CA GLY A 156 23.69 42.65 12.47
C GLY A 156 22.27 42.06 12.62
N GLY A 157 21.91 41.45 13.75
CA GLY A 157 22.76 41.07 14.90
C GLY A 157 22.01 41.04 16.24
N GLY A 158 21.95 39.87 16.88
CA GLY A 158 21.29 39.66 18.17
C GLY A 158 19.75 39.63 18.08
N GLY A 159 19.04 39.11 19.08
CA GLY A 159 19.51 38.52 20.33
C GLY A 159 18.41 38.59 21.40
N SER A 160 18.29 37.53 22.20
CA SER A 160 17.37 37.40 23.34
C SER A 160 17.62 38.50 24.41
N ASP A 161 16.75 38.78 25.40
CA ASP A 161 16.23 37.81 26.36
C ASP A 161 15.15 38.37 27.31
N GLN A 162 14.43 37.42 27.93
CA GLN A 162 13.81 37.43 29.28
C GLN A 162 12.83 38.51 29.79
N ALA A 163 11.82 37.97 30.49
CA ALA A 163 10.91 38.61 31.44
C ALA A 163 11.65 39.19 32.68
N PRO A 164 10.93 39.90 33.58
CA PRO A 164 10.48 39.17 34.77
C PRO A 164 9.08 39.54 35.33
N ALA A 165 8.61 38.69 36.24
CA ALA A 165 7.29 38.69 36.89
C ALA A 165 7.00 39.87 37.86
N ALA A 166 5.71 40.08 38.21
CA ALA A 166 5.16 39.69 39.54
C ALA A 166 3.75 40.25 39.92
N ALA A 167 3.09 39.55 40.85
CA ALA A 167 2.19 40.06 41.92
C ALA A 167 0.72 40.51 41.66
N ALA A 168 -0.19 39.52 41.62
CA ALA A 168 -1.30 39.26 42.58
C ALA A 168 -2.24 40.36 43.15
N THR A 169 -3.56 40.11 43.09
CA THR A 169 -4.58 40.05 44.20
C THR A 169 -5.99 39.81 43.58
N GLN A 170 -6.78 38.76 43.88
CA GLN A 170 -7.47 38.26 45.10
C GLN A 170 -8.94 38.75 45.32
N SER A 171 -9.93 37.90 45.00
CA SER A 171 -11.18 37.59 45.78
C SER A 171 -12.07 36.64 44.95
N SER A 172 -12.46 35.39 45.31
CA SER A 172 -13.13 34.85 46.53
C SER A 172 -14.62 35.22 46.62
N THR A 173 -15.62 34.37 46.92
CA THR A 173 -15.70 32.99 47.49
C THR A 173 -17.01 32.30 47.02
N SER A 174 -17.27 30.98 47.08
CA SER A 174 -16.52 29.72 46.85
C SER A 174 -17.21 28.56 47.61
N SER A 175 -17.72 27.51 46.95
CA SER A 175 -18.49 26.43 47.61
C SER A 175 -18.59 25.12 46.79
N THR A 176 -18.67 23.93 47.39
CA THR A 176 -17.52 23.10 47.83
C THR A 176 -17.93 21.67 48.26
N THR A 177 -17.93 20.69 47.35
CA THR A 177 -17.86 19.23 47.63
C THR A 177 -17.08 18.58 46.48
N ALA A 178 -15.92 17.92 46.60
CA ALA A 178 -15.33 17.04 47.63
C ALA A 178 -15.94 15.63 47.68
N GLN A 179 -15.19 14.51 47.64
CA GLN A 179 -13.76 14.28 47.30
C GLN A 179 -13.49 12.77 47.10
N ALA A 180 -12.30 12.43 46.57
CA ALA A 180 -11.54 11.19 46.76
C ALA A 180 -11.87 9.97 45.88
N ALA A 181 -10.89 9.05 45.79
CA ALA A 181 -10.82 7.95 44.85
C ALA A 181 -11.07 6.58 45.51
N ALA A 182 -11.34 5.56 44.69
CA ALA A 182 -11.36 4.17 45.11
C ALA A 182 -10.90 3.24 43.97
N SER A 183 -9.61 2.88 43.98
CA SER A 183 -9.08 1.73 43.24
C SER A 183 -8.72 0.63 44.23
N SER A 184 -9.28 -0.58 44.07
CA SER A 184 -8.64 -1.84 44.48
C SER A 184 -9.49 -3.08 44.18
N ALA A 185 -8.92 -3.97 43.38
CA ALA A 185 -8.86 -5.44 43.54
C ALA A 185 -10.12 -6.27 43.86
N ASN A 186 -10.25 -7.37 43.12
CA ASN A 186 -10.50 -8.68 43.72
C ASN A 186 -9.53 -9.69 43.09
N THR A 187 -8.90 -10.57 43.88
CA THR A 187 -7.78 -11.42 43.39
C THR A 187 -7.63 -12.70 44.21
N ALA A 188 -7.32 -13.79 43.51
CA ALA A 188 -7.01 -15.13 44.03
C ALA A 188 -8.19 -15.89 44.69
N ALA A 189 -8.18 -17.24 44.80
CA ALA A 189 -7.09 -18.17 44.49
C ALA A 189 -7.57 -19.55 44.02
N ASN A 190 -6.79 -20.21 43.16
CA ASN A 190 -6.13 -21.47 43.57
C ASN A 190 -4.88 -21.71 42.69
N ALA A 191 -3.91 -22.51 43.18
CA ALA A 191 -2.58 -22.64 42.57
C ALA A 191 -1.84 -23.94 42.98
N LYS A 192 -0.59 -24.11 42.48
CA LYS A 192 0.44 -25.12 42.86
C LYS A 192 0.18 -26.55 42.29
N ILE A 193 1.15 -27.44 42.04
CA ILE A 193 2.59 -27.64 42.39
C ILE A 193 3.28 -28.20 41.10
N ALA A 194 4.57 -28.05 40.72
CA ALA A 194 5.86 -27.59 41.29
C ALA A 194 6.65 -26.80 40.20
N THR A 195 7.81 -26.12 40.34
CA THR A 195 8.89 -25.96 41.36
C THR A 195 10.01 -27.02 41.46
N SER A 196 11.19 -26.74 40.88
CA SER A 196 12.51 -27.33 41.17
C SER A 196 13.63 -26.34 40.77
N SER A 197 14.87 -26.49 41.28
CA SER A 197 15.93 -25.45 41.15
C SER A 197 17.34 -25.90 41.58
N ASN A 198 18.41 -25.32 40.99
CA ASN A 198 19.79 -25.25 41.53
C ASN A 198 20.59 -24.09 40.87
N THR A 199 21.78 -23.68 41.34
CA THR A 199 22.04 -22.88 42.57
C THR A 199 23.51 -22.37 42.62
N ALA A 200 23.72 -21.10 42.98
CA ALA A 200 25.00 -20.45 43.35
C ALA A 200 26.05 -20.23 42.22
N ALA A 201 26.99 -19.28 42.30
CA ALA A 201 27.54 -18.58 43.48
C ALA A 201 27.77 -17.04 43.32
N GLN A 202 28.24 -16.38 44.38
CA GLN A 202 28.33 -14.91 44.56
C GLN A 202 29.77 -14.41 44.66
N THR A 203 30.04 -13.12 44.35
CA THR A 203 31.14 -12.36 45.02
C THR A 203 30.94 -10.83 45.12
N ASN A 204 30.68 -10.39 46.36
CA ASN A 204 30.98 -9.10 47.05
C ASN A 204 31.66 -7.89 46.34
N ALA A 205 30.93 -6.76 46.30
CA ALA A 205 31.14 -5.52 47.10
C ALA A 205 32.38 -4.57 46.96
N ALA A 206 32.08 -3.30 46.58
CA ALA A 206 32.32 -2.03 47.32
C ALA A 206 33.53 -1.06 47.09
N THR A 207 33.21 0.23 47.27
CA THR A 207 34.01 1.42 47.76
C THR A 207 34.88 2.32 46.84
N GLU A 208 34.32 3.49 46.50
CA GLU A 208 34.77 4.91 46.75
C GLU A 208 36.03 5.60 46.12
N ALA A 209 35.81 6.91 45.80
CA ALA A 209 36.72 8.09 45.88
C ALA A 209 37.83 8.35 44.81
N ALA A 210 38.21 9.59 44.43
CA ALA A 210 37.65 10.97 44.61
C ALA A 210 38.40 12.07 43.78
N ALA A 211 37.83 13.31 43.75
CA ALA A 211 38.47 14.64 43.52
C ALA A 211 38.86 15.08 42.06
N ASP A 212 39.03 16.38 41.69
CA ASP A 212 38.86 17.67 42.42
C ASP A 212 38.57 18.95 41.53
N SER A 213 38.16 20.03 42.21
CA SER A 213 38.19 21.50 41.96
C SER A 213 38.47 22.20 40.59
N ALA A 214 37.43 22.85 40.04
CA ALA A 214 37.17 24.31 39.91
C ALA A 214 38.22 25.44 39.58
N THR A 215 37.70 26.50 38.90
CA THR A 215 37.89 27.99 39.09
C THR A 215 38.73 28.88 38.11
N SER A 216 38.09 29.95 37.55
CA SER A 216 38.61 31.35 37.24
C SER A 216 39.73 31.60 36.19
N SER A 217 39.91 32.77 35.51
CA SER A 217 39.13 34.04 35.32
C SER A 217 39.78 34.99 34.26
N GLU A 218 39.26 36.24 34.09
CA GLU A 218 39.82 37.48 33.46
C GLU A 218 39.35 37.89 32.02
N SER A 219 39.55 39.15 31.57
CA SER A 219 38.69 40.36 31.80
C SER A 219 39.00 41.57 30.87
N THR A 220 38.34 42.74 31.09
CA THR A 220 38.55 44.12 30.54
C THR A 220 37.89 44.54 29.20
N ALA A 221 37.59 45.83 28.88
CA ALA A 221 37.15 47.04 29.64
C ALA A 221 36.79 48.26 28.70
N ALA A 222 36.12 49.30 29.24
CA ALA A 222 35.72 50.63 28.67
C ALA A 222 34.53 50.65 27.65
N ASP A 223 33.47 51.49 27.67
CA ASP A 223 33.18 52.89 28.16
C ASP A 223 33.55 53.98 27.11
N THR A 224 32.77 55.02 26.73
CA THR A 224 31.91 55.95 27.52
C THR A 224 30.86 56.77 26.69
N GLN A 225 29.72 57.18 27.29
CA GLN A 225 28.92 58.44 27.02
C GLN A 225 28.17 58.64 25.65
N ASN A 226 27.10 59.46 25.42
CA ASN A 226 26.17 60.34 26.20
C ASN A 226 24.96 60.84 25.32
N THR A 227 23.90 61.45 25.90
CA THR A 227 22.82 62.33 25.30
C THR A 227 21.89 61.74 24.20
N ALA A 228 20.53 61.79 24.25
CA ALA A 228 19.52 62.88 24.39
C ALA A 228 19.25 63.66 23.07
N SER A 229 18.02 64.04 22.63
CA SER A 229 16.65 64.08 23.22
C SER A 229 15.59 63.53 22.23
N GLY A 230 14.29 63.33 22.54
CA GLY A 230 13.19 64.34 22.52
C GLY A 230 12.75 64.75 21.08
N SER A 231 11.47 64.86 20.68
CA SER A 231 10.18 64.83 21.41
C SER A 231 8.96 64.59 20.48
N THR A 232 7.88 64.07 21.05
CA THR A 232 6.42 64.22 20.70
C THR A 232 5.99 64.90 19.39
N THR A 233 5.01 64.32 18.67
CA THR A 233 3.60 64.82 18.54
C THR A 233 2.71 63.98 17.59
N ALA A 234 1.39 64.14 17.72
CA ALA A 234 0.31 63.76 16.78
C ALA A 234 -0.87 64.75 17.04
N PRO A 235 -2.00 64.77 16.28
CA PRO A 235 -2.35 64.19 14.96
C PRO A 235 -2.81 65.31 13.96
N VAL A 236 -3.56 64.99 12.88
CA VAL A 236 -4.73 65.74 12.26
C VAL A 236 -5.01 65.34 10.79
N ASN A 237 -6.22 65.69 10.29
CA ASN A 237 -6.93 65.24 9.08
C ASN A 237 -6.44 65.68 7.67
N THR A 238 -7.08 65.05 6.67
CA THR A 238 -7.30 65.35 5.22
C THR A 238 -7.88 66.78 4.92
N PRO A 239 -8.09 67.26 3.64
CA PRO A 239 -8.25 66.54 2.35
C PRO A 239 -7.77 67.18 1.00
N SER A 240 -8.02 66.46 -0.12
CA SER A 240 -8.48 66.92 -1.48
C SER A 240 -7.51 67.50 -2.55
N GLU A 241 -7.52 66.90 -3.77
CA GLU A 241 -7.93 67.47 -5.10
C GLU A 241 -7.45 66.57 -6.28
N THR A 242 -8.31 65.95 -7.11
CA THR A 242 -8.91 66.42 -8.41
C THR A 242 -8.00 66.13 -9.63
N VAL A 243 -8.36 65.42 -10.73
CA VAL A 243 -9.31 65.74 -11.84
C VAL A 243 -9.86 64.49 -12.60
N SER A 244 -11.10 64.60 -13.09
CA SER A 244 -11.99 63.87 -14.07
C SER A 244 -11.42 62.99 -15.22
N SER A 245 -12.18 62.22 -16.03
CA SER A 245 -13.65 62.15 -16.37
C SER A 245 -14.01 60.74 -16.96
N SER A 246 -15.11 60.06 -16.59
CA SER A 246 -16.52 60.08 -17.13
C SER A 246 -16.76 59.12 -18.35
N ASP A 247 -17.91 58.47 -18.62
CA ASP A 247 -19.34 58.63 -18.20
C ASP A 247 -20.19 57.31 -18.14
N LYS A 248 -21.13 57.25 -17.16
CA LYS A 248 -22.55 56.77 -17.11
C LYS A 248 -23.10 55.54 -17.91
N GLU A 249 -23.78 54.57 -17.27
CA GLU A 249 -25.26 54.38 -17.01
C GLU A 249 -26.10 53.95 -18.26
N THR A 250 -27.25 53.23 -18.24
CA THR A 250 -28.43 53.18 -17.33
C THR A 250 -29.10 51.77 -17.19
N GLU A 251 -30.31 51.71 -16.59
CA GLU A 251 -31.07 50.52 -16.12
C GLU A 251 -32.10 49.90 -17.11
N GLN A 252 -32.72 48.78 -16.67
CA GLN A 252 -34.18 48.46 -16.68
C GLN A 252 -34.87 47.65 -17.83
N THR A 253 -35.42 46.46 -17.48
CA THR A 253 -36.62 45.76 -18.05
C THR A 253 -36.59 45.31 -19.54
N THR A 254 -37.39 44.35 -20.04
CA THR A 254 -38.80 43.94 -19.78
C THR A 254 -39.09 42.42 -19.83
N THR A 255 -40.36 42.05 -19.63
CA THR A 255 -40.97 40.70 -19.61
C THR A 255 -41.36 40.13 -21.00
N ASP A 256 -41.99 38.95 -20.98
CA ASP A 256 -42.96 38.37 -21.92
C ASP A 256 -42.48 37.42 -23.05
N SER A 257 -43.28 36.44 -23.52
CA SER A 257 -44.32 35.57 -22.89
C SER A 257 -44.86 34.56 -23.91
N ALA A 258 -45.09 33.29 -23.50
CA ALA A 258 -45.88 32.27 -24.22
C ALA A 258 -45.32 31.85 -25.62
N THR A 259 -45.80 30.82 -26.33
CA THR A 259 -47.05 30.03 -26.19
C THR A 259 -46.85 28.55 -26.58
N SER A 260 -47.67 27.67 -25.99
CA SER A 260 -47.78 26.23 -26.26
C SER A 260 -48.63 25.87 -27.48
N SER A 261 -48.44 24.66 -28.03
CA SER A 261 -49.53 23.91 -28.69
C SER A 261 -49.25 22.39 -28.77
N GLU A 262 -50.19 21.59 -28.25
CA GLU A 262 -50.33 20.15 -28.50
C GLU A 262 -50.97 19.95 -29.92
N SER A 263 -51.31 18.78 -30.49
CA SER A 263 -51.70 17.45 -29.97
C SER A 263 -51.85 16.43 -31.12
N THR A 264 -52.05 15.13 -30.81
CA THR A 264 -52.64 14.03 -31.64
C THR A 264 -52.01 13.66 -33.00
N ALA A 265 -51.59 12.43 -33.37
CA ALA A 265 -52.03 11.04 -33.12
C ALA A 265 -52.92 10.41 -34.25
N ALA A 266 -52.72 9.10 -34.50
CA ALA A 266 -53.46 8.16 -35.36
C ALA A 266 -53.33 8.31 -36.91
N ASP A 267 -53.46 7.27 -37.75
CA ASP A 267 -53.28 5.79 -37.64
C ASP A 267 -53.33 5.16 -39.08
N THR A 268 -53.07 3.85 -39.22
CA THR A 268 -53.31 2.95 -40.40
C THR A 268 -52.44 3.14 -41.66
N GLN A 269 -52.10 2.12 -42.47
CA GLN A 269 -51.83 0.65 -42.38
C GLN A 269 -51.55 0.17 -43.85
N ASN A 270 -50.99 -0.98 -44.25
CA ASN A 270 -50.27 -2.18 -43.75
C ASN A 270 -49.55 -2.77 -45.03
N SER A 271 -48.89 -3.93 -45.23
CA SER A 271 -48.40 -5.15 -44.54
C SER A 271 -47.43 -5.87 -45.55
N ALA A 272 -46.77 -7.03 -45.40
CA ALA A 272 -46.62 -8.10 -44.39
C ALA A 272 -45.34 -8.93 -44.70
N SER A 273 -44.96 -9.86 -43.81
CA SER A 273 -44.04 -11.02 -44.03
C SER A 273 -42.52 -10.72 -44.19
N GLY A 274 -41.60 -11.44 -43.54
CA GLY A 274 -41.74 -12.48 -42.48
C GLY A 274 -40.55 -13.45 -42.39
N SER A 275 -40.12 -13.80 -41.17
CA SER A 275 -39.24 -14.95 -40.86
C SER A 275 -39.34 -15.32 -39.36
N THR A 276 -38.77 -16.45 -38.93
CA THR A 276 -39.22 -17.18 -37.72
C THR A 276 -38.12 -17.79 -36.84
N THR A 277 -38.30 -17.70 -35.50
CA THR A 277 -37.78 -18.61 -34.42
C THR A 277 -36.26 -18.73 -34.24
N ALA A 278 -35.69 -19.06 -33.07
CA ALA A 278 -36.22 -19.54 -31.78
C ALA A 278 -35.49 -18.84 -30.58
N PRO A 279 -35.90 -19.03 -29.30
CA PRO A 279 -35.69 -18.01 -28.25
C PRO A 279 -34.57 -18.28 -27.21
N VAL A 280 -34.25 -17.19 -26.50
CA VAL A 280 -33.59 -17.13 -25.17
C VAL A 280 -34.44 -17.85 -24.10
N ASN A 281 -33.82 -18.29 -22.99
CA ASN A 281 -34.57 -18.50 -21.75
C ASN A 281 -33.73 -18.22 -20.49
N THR A 282 -34.16 -17.23 -19.71
CA THR A 282 -33.79 -17.03 -18.29
C THR A 282 -34.76 -17.83 -17.41
N PRO A 283 -34.37 -18.23 -16.19
CA PRO A 283 -35.35 -18.58 -15.16
C PRO A 283 -35.17 -17.75 -13.87
N SER A 284 -36.29 -17.52 -13.16
CA SER A 284 -36.31 -17.05 -11.78
C SER A 284 -37.38 -17.82 -10.99
N GLU A 285 -37.11 -18.03 -9.70
CA GLU A 285 -38.02 -18.36 -8.58
C GLU A 285 -39.13 -19.42 -8.71
N THR A 286 -39.00 -20.45 -7.84
CA THR A 286 -39.92 -20.83 -6.75
C THR A 286 -41.42 -21.14 -7.04
N VAL A 287 -41.95 -22.24 -6.45
CA VAL A 287 -43.18 -22.30 -5.59
C VAL A 287 -43.75 -23.74 -5.40
N SER A 288 -43.90 -24.13 -4.12
CA SER A 288 -44.88 -25.08 -3.54
C SER A 288 -44.84 -26.60 -3.88
N SER A 289 -45.63 -27.35 -3.12
CA SER A 289 -45.60 -28.81 -2.88
C SER A 289 -46.93 -29.51 -3.18
N SER A 290 -46.92 -30.81 -3.54
CA SER A 290 -47.76 -31.86 -2.91
C SER A 290 -47.65 -33.26 -3.57
N ASP A 291 -47.83 -34.29 -2.73
CA ASP A 291 -48.37 -35.64 -2.95
C ASP A 291 -47.77 -36.66 -3.97
N LYS A 292 -47.17 -37.69 -3.34
CA LYS A 292 -47.45 -39.16 -3.48
C LYS A 292 -46.87 -40.01 -4.62
N GLU A 293 -46.20 -41.09 -4.17
CA GLU A 293 -46.27 -42.50 -4.63
C GLU A 293 -45.94 -42.80 -6.12
N THR A 294 -45.01 -43.69 -6.44
CA THR A 294 -45.01 -45.11 -6.00
C THR A 294 -43.61 -45.77 -6.04
N GLU A 295 -43.54 -46.99 -5.52
CA GLU A 295 -42.41 -47.95 -5.52
C GLU A 295 -41.93 -48.32 -6.96
N GLN A 296 -40.83 -49.05 -7.26
CA GLN A 296 -40.28 -50.26 -6.61
C GLN A 296 -38.89 -50.65 -7.23
N THR A 297 -37.90 -51.09 -6.43
CA THR A 297 -36.95 -52.26 -6.62
C THR A 297 -36.26 -52.58 -7.98
N THR A 298 -35.04 -53.16 -8.11
CA THR A 298 -34.06 -53.86 -7.22
C THR A 298 -32.73 -54.18 -7.96
N ALA A 299 -31.74 -54.77 -7.24
CA ALA A 299 -30.62 -55.61 -7.71
C ALA A 299 -29.37 -54.90 -8.30
N ASP A 300 -28.11 -55.35 -8.14
CA ASP A 300 -27.43 -56.31 -7.22
C ASP A 300 -25.88 -56.19 -7.45
N SER A 301 -24.92 -56.66 -6.62
CA SER A 301 -24.94 -57.37 -5.33
C SER A 301 -23.62 -57.20 -4.52
N ALA A 302 -23.46 -58.00 -3.45
CA ALA A 302 -22.29 -58.26 -2.60
C ALA A 302 -21.13 -59.03 -3.33
N THR A 303 -19.93 -59.30 -2.79
CA THR A 303 -19.41 -59.67 -1.43
C THR A 303 -17.93 -59.27 -1.24
N LEU A 304 -17.28 -59.03 -0.07
CA LEU A 304 -17.31 -59.55 1.33
C LEU A 304 -16.61 -60.90 1.63
N SER A 305 -15.65 -60.89 2.58
CA SER A 305 -15.47 -61.91 3.67
C SER A 305 -14.29 -61.57 4.62
N GLU A 306 -14.36 -62.06 5.87
CA GLU A 306 -13.47 -61.74 7.02
C GLU A 306 -12.97 -63.01 7.76
N SER A 307 -12.08 -62.85 8.76
CA SER A 307 -11.94 -63.72 9.96
C SER A 307 -11.15 -62.96 11.07
N ALA A 308 -11.52 -62.86 12.36
CA ALA A 308 -12.09 -63.77 13.38
C ALA A 308 -11.03 -64.58 14.19
N GLU A 309 -11.05 -64.75 15.54
CA GLU A 309 -11.73 -64.08 16.67
C GLU A 309 -11.25 -64.63 18.06
N SER A 310 -11.69 -64.02 19.19
CA SER A 310 -11.65 -64.51 20.61
C SER A 310 -10.26 -64.62 21.32
N ASP A 311 -10.07 -64.68 22.65
CA ASP A 311 -10.88 -64.58 23.90
C ASP A 311 -9.99 -63.99 25.05
N ALA A 312 -10.44 -63.89 26.30
CA ALA A 312 -10.82 -62.63 26.96
C ALA A 312 -10.53 -62.65 28.50
N LYS A 313 -11.02 -61.61 29.23
CA LYS A 313 -11.06 -61.43 30.71
C LYS A 313 -9.70 -61.13 31.41
N ASN A 314 -9.57 -60.29 32.45
CA ASN A 314 -10.45 -59.35 33.22
C ASN A 314 -9.54 -58.51 34.19
N THR A 315 -9.85 -57.35 34.80
CA THR A 315 -11.00 -56.40 34.79
C THR A 315 -10.57 -55.02 35.34
N ALA A 316 -11.38 -53.98 35.12
CA ALA A 316 -11.65 -52.84 36.02
C ALA A 316 -10.51 -51.86 36.41
N SER A 317 -10.38 -50.79 35.63
CA SER A 317 -10.83 -49.45 36.09
C SER A 317 -11.36 -48.66 34.89
N GLY A 318 -12.25 -47.69 35.10
CA GLY A 318 -13.04 -47.09 34.02
C GLY A 318 -12.35 -45.92 33.32
N ASN A 319 -12.26 -45.98 32.00
CA ASN A 319 -12.08 -44.82 31.12
C ASN A 319 -13.01 -44.96 29.91
N THR A 320 -13.86 -43.96 29.67
CA THR A 320 -14.68 -43.86 28.46
C THR A 320 -14.80 -42.39 28.07
N THR A 321 -14.54 -42.14 26.79
CA THR A 321 -14.79 -40.89 26.07
C THR A 321 -16.12 -40.22 26.42
N ALA A 322 -16.07 -38.90 26.57
CA ALA A 322 -17.19 -37.99 26.81
C ALA A 322 -16.96 -36.73 25.93
N PRO A 323 -18.00 -35.97 25.55
CA PRO A 323 -18.44 -36.08 24.16
C PRO A 323 -18.11 -34.86 23.30
N VAL A 324 -18.14 -35.06 21.98
CA VAL A 324 -18.45 -33.97 21.04
C VAL A 324 -19.90 -33.55 21.32
N ASN A 325 -20.07 -32.50 22.13
CA ASN A 325 -21.35 -31.84 22.30
C ASN A 325 -21.62 -30.97 21.06
N THR A 326 -22.17 -31.58 20.02
CA THR A 326 -22.96 -30.84 19.03
C THR A 326 -24.02 -30.03 19.79
N PRO A 327 -24.06 -28.69 19.68
CA PRO A 327 -25.18 -27.93 20.19
C PRO A 327 -26.43 -28.41 19.46
N SER A 328 -27.37 -28.99 20.19
CA SER A 328 -28.64 -29.40 19.59
C SER A 328 -29.36 -28.15 19.07
N GLU A 329 -29.67 -28.12 17.77
CA GLU A 329 -30.62 -27.15 17.22
C GLU A 329 -32.02 -27.42 17.78
N THR A 330 -32.26 -27.01 19.02
CA THR A 330 -33.58 -26.53 19.40
C THR A 330 -33.84 -25.29 18.57
N VAL A 331 -34.53 -25.46 17.43
CA VAL A 331 -35.06 -24.38 16.62
C VAL A 331 -36.08 -23.61 17.46
N SER A 332 -35.56 -22.68 18.27
CA SER A 332 -36.34 -21.54 18.73
C SER A 332 -36.62 -20.72 17.48
N THR A 333 -37.85 -20.85 16.96
CA THR A 333 -38.39 -19.89 16.02
C THR A 333 -38.60 -18.59 16.78
N ASP A 334 -37.51 -17.83 16.98
CA ASP A 334 -37.55 -16.45 17.42
C ASP A 334 -38.20 -15.63 16.31
N THR A 335 -39.53 -15.69 16.35
CA THR A 335 -40.41 -14.74 15.68
C THR A 335 -39.90 -13.35 16.07
N PRO A 336 -39.51 -12.48 15.11
CA PRO A 336 -39.03 -11.15 15.44
C PRO A 336 -40.06 -10.48 16.34
N ALA A 337 -39.61 -10.04 17.52
CA ALA A 337 -40.51 -9.69 18.62
C ALA A 337 -41.45 -8.57 18.18
N ALA A 338 -42.73 -8.92 17.95
CA ALA A 338 -43.73 -7.98 17.47
C ALA A 338 -43.75 -6.77 18.39
N VAL A 339 -43.44 -5.59 17.83
CA VAL A 339 -43.14 -4.38 18.59
C VAL A 339 -44.22 -4.16 19.65
N SER A 340 -43.81 -4.18 20.93
CA SER A 340 -44.75 -4.06 22.04
C SER A 340 -45.21 -2.60 22.13
N ASP A 341 -46.26 -2.30 21.37
CA ASP A 341 -46.70 -0.96 20.99
C ASP A 341 -47.04 -0.08 22.22
N GLY A 342 -46.01 0.61 22.72
CA GLY A 342 -46.05 1.48 23.89
C GLY A 342 -46.72 2.83 23.61
N GLN A 343 -47.91 2.78 23.01
CA GLN A 343 -48.58 3.92 22.39
C GLN A 343 -48.63 5.17 23.28
N THR A 344 -47.93 6.22 22.85
CA THR A 344 -48.17 7.58 23.33
C THR A 344 -49.05 8.35 22.35
N ALA A 345 -49.76 9.36 22.85
CA ALA A 345 -50.83 10.02 22.09
C ALA A 345 -50.32 10.75 20.83
N THR A 346 -51.11 10.74 19.76
CA THR A 346 -50.82 11.46 18.51
C THR A 346 -50.54 12.93 18.77
N GLN A 347 -49.30 13.36 18.49
CA GLN A 347 -48.88 14.75 18.56
C GLN A 347 -48.52 15.24 17.15
N ASN A 348 -48.90 16.47 16.83
CA ASN A 348 -48.52 17.16 15.57
C ASN A 348 -48.88 16.45 14.24
N GLY A 349 -49.64 15.34 14.28
CA GLY A 349 -50.09 14.58 13.11
C GLY A 349 -49.50 13.17 12.99
N TYR A 350 -48.52 12.82 13.82
CA TYR A 350 -47.84 11.51 13.86
C TYR A 350 -47.90 10.91 15.27
N ARG A 351 -47.43 9.66 15.42
CA ARG A 351 -47.23 9.00 16.71
C ARG A 351 -45.76 8.95 17.11
N VAL A 352 -45.52 8.75 18.41
CA VAL A 352 -44.21 8.45 18.96
C VAL A 352 -44.28 7.06 19.59
N TYR A 353 -43.49 6.15 19.04
CA TYR A 353 -43.35 4.76 19.44
C TYR A 353 -42.09 4.59 20.31
N GLU A 354 -41.88 3.42 20.90
CA GLU A 354 -40.72 3.11 21.76
C GLU A 354 -40.11 1.76 21.36
N HIS A 355 -38.80 1.73 21.11
CA HIS A 355 -38.04 0.54 20.75
C HIS A 355 -37.05 0.16 21.88
N PRO A 356 -36.93 -1.12 22.30
CA PRO A 356 -36.10 -1.50 23.44
C PRO A 356 -34.61 -1.12 23.33
N GLN A 357 -34.06 -1.03 22.11
CA GLN A 357 -32.66 -0.69 21.86
C GLN A 357 -32.45 0.76 21.39
N TYR A 358 -33.42 1.37 20.70
CA TYR A 358 -33.29 2.69 20.07
C TYR A 358 -34.08 3.80 20.77
N GLY A 359 -34.82 3.46 21.83
CA GLY A 359 -35.68 4.37 22.57
C GLY A 359 -36.87 4.83 21.73
N LYS A 360 -37.32 6.06 21.96
CA LYS A 360 -38.37 6.69 21.14
C LYS A 360 -38.05 6.62 19.66
N TYR A 361 -39.06 6.35 18.83
CA TYR A 361 -38.92 6.46 17.37
C TYR A 361 -40.19 6.97 16.66
N ILE A 362 -39.99 7.44 15.44
CA ILE A 362 -41.02 7.84 14.47
C ILE A 362 -40.99 6.86 13.30
N ASP A 363 -42.16 6.32 12.93
CA ASP A 363 -42.31 5.47 11.74
C ASP A 363 -42.44 6.35 10.48
N ALA A 364 -41.55 6.15 9.49
CA ALA A 364 -41.61 6.88 8.22
C ALA A 364 -42.84 6.53 7.37
N ALA A 365 -43.47 5.37 7.57
CA ALA A 365 -44.69 4.98 6.87
C ALA A 365 -45.88 5.91 7.18
N GLU A 366 -45.93 6.54 8.36
CA GLU A 366 -46.94 7.56 8.69
C GLU A 366 -46.83 8.82 7.81
N PHE A 367 -45.68 9.02 7.14
CA PHE A 367 -45.42 10.14 6.22
C PHE A 367 -45.57 9.74 4.75
N GLY A 368 -45.88 8.47 4.46
CA GLY A 368 -46.15 7.98 3.11
C GLY A 368 -44.92 7.52 2.32
N THR A 369 -43.96 6.85 2.96
CA THR A 369 -42.94 6.06 2.24
C THR A 369 -43.59 4.93 1.45
N ASP A 370 -42.99 4.56 0.32
CA ASP A 370 -43.42 3.45 -0.55
C ASP A 370 -42.55 2.21 -0.28
N PRO A 371 -43.04 1.20 0.48
CA PRO A 371 -42.28 -0.01 0.81
C PRO A 371 -42.11 -0.99 -0.37
N SER A 372 -42.56 -0.63 -1.57
CA SER A 372 -42.31 -1.38 -2.81
C SER A 372 -41.16 -0.82 -3.65
N GLY A 373 -40.65 0.37 -3.33
CA GLY A 373 -39.54 1.02 -4.03
C GLY A 373 -39.86 1.49 -5.45
N GLN A 374 -41.15 1.57 -5.82
CA GLN A 374 -41.58 2.02 -7.15
C GLN A 374 -41.63 3.54 -7.27
N THR A 375 -41.68 4.25 -6.14
CA THR A 375 -41.73 5.71 -6.04
C THR A 375 -40.77 6.25 -4.99
N ASP A 376 -40.34 7.51 -5.16
CA ASP A 376 -39.33 8.17 -4.33
C ASP A 376 -39.84 8.45 -2.91
N SER A 377 -39.31 7.70 -1.94
CA SER A 377 -39.66 7.80 -0.53
C SER A 377 -38.94 8.93 0.21
N LEU A 378 -37.96 9.59 -0.42
CA LEU A 378 -37.09 10.57 0.24
C LEU A 378 -37.85 11.76 0.85
N ALA A 379 -38.95 12.19 0.23
CA ALA A 379 -39.79 13.27 0.76
C ALA A 379 -40.47 12.88 2.08
N ALA A 380 -40.95 11.65 2.20
CA ALA A 380 -41.56 11.11 3.42
C ALA A 380 -40.52 10.88 4.52
N ILE A 381 -39.35 10.32 4.18
CA ILE A 381 -38.23 10.13 5.11
C ILE A 381 -37.77 11.47 5.70
N ASN A 382 -37.63 12.52 4.88
CA ASN A 382 -37.28 13.86 5.37
C ASN A 382 -38.36 14.46 6.29
N ALA A 383 -39.65 14.17 6.07
CA ALA A 383 -40.71 14.59 6.97
C ALA A 383 -40.67 13.83 8.31
N ALA A 384 -40.36 12.53 8.28
CA ALA A 384 -40.14 11.71 9.49
C ALA A 384 -38.92 12.19 10.30
N LEU A 385 -37.79 12.49 9.65
CA LEU A 385 -36.61 13.10 10.29
C LEU A 385 -36.96 14.45 10.95
N ALA A 386 -37.76 15.28 10.28
CA ALA A 386 -38.23 16.56 10.82
C ALA A 386 -39.27 16.41 11.96
N ALA A 387 -39.86 15.23 12.15
CA ALA A 387 -40.65 14.88 13.34
C ALA A 387 -39.74 14.36 14.46
N ALA A 388 -38.89 13.37 14.17
CA ALA A 388 -37.98 12.74 15.11
C ALA A 388 -37.00 13.73 15.78
N HIS A 389 -36.53 14.74 15.03
CA HIS A 389 -35.74 15.85 15.58
C HIS A 389 -36.45 16.58 16.75
N LYS A 390 -37.78 16.77 16.68
CA LYS A 390 -38.56 17.50 17.70
C LYS A 390 -38.73 16.67 18.97
N GLU A 391 -38.94 15.37 18.81
CA GLU A 391 -39.19 14.43 19.91
C GLU A 391 -37.91 13.90 20.57
N ASN A 392 -36.75 14.16 19.95
CA ASN A 392 -35.43 13.60 20.26
C ASN A 392 -35.46 12.06 20.17
N ALA A 393 -35.76 11.56 18.97
CA ALA A 393 -36.15 10.19 18.68
C ALA A 393 -35.40 9.64 17.45
N ALA A 394 -35.45 8.32 17.26
CA ALA A 394 -34.99 7.65 16.05
C ALA A 394 -36.03 7.75 14.91
N VAL A 395 -35.63 7.38 13.69
CA VAL A 395 -36.55 7.09 12.57
C VAL A 395 -36.48 5.60 12.24
N TYR A 396 -37.65 4.99 12.12
CA TYR A 396 -37.84 3.63 11.64
C TYR A 396 -38.20 3.65 10.15
N LEU A 397 -37.59 2.74 9.39
CA LEU A 397 -37.82 2.47 7.98
C LEU A 397 -38.24 0.99 7.82
N SER A 398 -39.07 0.68 6.83
CA SER A 398 -39.47 -0.71 6.55
C SER A 398 -39.74 -0.95 5.07
N GLY A 399 -39.55 -2.21 4.63
CA GLY A 399 -39.69 -2.62 3.23
C GLY A 399 -38.58 -2.12 2.30
N SER A 400 -38.83 -2.19 1.00
CA SER A 400 -37.92 -1.71 -0.04
C SER A 400 -38.24 -0.25 -0.35
N LEU A 401 -37.31 0.66 -0.05
CA LEU A 401 -37.46 2.11 -0.23
C LEU A 401 -36.50 2.59 -1.31
N TYR A 402 -37.01 3.25 -2.34
CA TYR A 402 -36.19 3.98 -3.30
C TYR A 402 -36.05 5.44 -2.86
N ILE A 403 -34.85 6.00 -2.99
CA ILE A 403 -34.56 7.42 -2.79
C ILE A 403 -33.86 8.01 -4.02
N SER A 404 -34.39 9.12 -4.56
CA SER A 404 -33.81 9.79 -5.75
C SER A 404 -32.52 10.56 -5.46
N ASN A 405 -32.18 10.72 -4.17
CA ASN A 405 -31.07 11.50 -3.65
C ASN A 405 -30.80 11.04 -2.21
N GLN A 406 -29.85 11.66 -1.54
CA GLN A 406 -29.30 11.27 -0.24
C GLN A 406 -30.24 11.51 0.96
N ILE A 407 -30.26 10.59 1.92
CA ILE A 407 -30.76 10.81 3.28
C ILE A 407 -29.65 11.50 4.10
N VAL A 408 -29.95 12.65 4.73
CA VAL A 408 -28.94 13.44 5.46
C VAL A 408 -29.30 13.61 6.93
N LEU A 409 -28.39 13.21 7.81
CA LEU A 409 -28.37 13.55 9.24
C LEU A 409 -27.36 14.69 9.46
N ASN A 410 -27.86 15.89 9.72
CA ASN A 410 -27.05 17.10 9.90
C ASN A 410 -27.65 18.02 10.98
N LYS A 411 -27.08 19.22 11.13
CA LYS A 411 -27.49 20.22 12.13
C LYS A 411 -28.99 20.60 12.11
N ALA A 412 -29.69 20.42 10.98
CA ALA A 412 -31.13 20.73 10.84
C ALA A 412 -32.06 19.63 11.37
N ASN A 413 -31.55 18.43 11.65
CA ASN A 413 -32.27 17.33 12.28
C ASN A 413 -31.46 16.68 13.42
N SER A 414 -30.63 17.48 14.10
CA SER A 414 -29.65 17.06 15.11
C SER A 414 -30.19 16.21 16.27
N GLY A 415 -31.47 16.36 16.60
CA GLY A 415 -32.18 15.56 17.62
C GLY A 415 -32.54 14.14 17.17
N VAL A 416 -32.34 13.77 15.90
CA VAL A 416 -32.50 12.39 15.44
C VAL A 416 -31.39 11.53 16.07
N THR A 417 -31.75 10.48 16.79
CA THR A 417 -30.80 9.60 17.49
C THR A 417 -30.27 8.48 16.61
N ALA A 418 -31.17 7.80 15.89
CA ALA A 418 -30.84 6.68 15.01
C ALA A 418 -31.71 6.62 13.75
N LEU A 419 -31.26 5.86 12.76
CA LEU A 419 -32.03 5.39 11.61
C LEU A 419 -31.96 3.85 11.58
N PHE A 420 -33.09 3.16 11.66
CA PHE A 420 -33.11 1.70 11.74
C PHE A 420 -34.27 1.03 10.97
N GLY A 421 -34.18 -0.28 10.76
CA GLY A 421 -35.23 -1.07 10.12
C GLY A 421 -35.41 -2.49 10.68
N ASP A 422 -36.00 -3.37 9.88
CA ASP A 422 -36.35 -4.77 10.22
C ASP A 422 -35.15 -5.75 10.25
N GLY A 423 -33.99 -5.33 9.76
CA GLY A 423 -32.78 -6.13 9.51
C GLY A 423 -32.33 -6.11 8.03
N MET A 424 -31.08 -6.53 7.81
CA MET A 424 -30.50 -6.77 6.49
C MET A 424 -31.44 -7.62 5.60
N GLY A 425 -31.53 -7.26 4.33
CA GLY A 425 -32.40 -7.86 3.31
C GLY A 425 -33.90 -7.57 3.46
N LYS A 426 -34.38 -7.12 4.62
CA LYS A 426 -35.82 -6.86 4.88
C LYS A 426 -36.19 -5.40 4.72
N THR A 427 -35.35 -4.50 5.24
CA THR A 427 -35.43 -3.06 4.97
C THR A 427 -34.29 -2.69 4.04
N THR A 428 -34.60 -2.28 2.81
CA THR A 428 -33.59 -1.96 1.80
C THR A 428 -33.77 -0.54 1.30
N ILE A 429 -32.69 0.25 1.25
CA ILE A 429 -32.65 1.61 0.71
C ILE A 429 -31.88 1.56 -0.62
N SER A 430 -32.57 1.71 -1.75
CA SER A 430 -31.94 1.77 -3.07
C SER A 430 -31.83 3.22 -3.57
N PHE A 431 -30.71 3.53 -4.24
CA PHE A 431 -30.47 4.85 -4.82
C PHE A 431 -29.60 4.75 -6.07
N ASP A 432 -29.85 5.59 -7.08
CA ASP A 432 -29.17 5.55 -8.39
C ASP A 432 -28.51 6.88 -8.79
N LYS A 433 -28.48 7.86 -7.87
CA LYS A 433 -27.91 9.20 -8.09
C LYS A 433 -26.45 9.14 -8.55
N ALA A 434 -26.23 9.39 -9.84
CA ALA A 434 -24.91 9.42 -10.43
C ALA A 434 -24.00 10.49 -9.80
N GLN A 435 -22.69 10.20 -9.73
CA GLN A 435 -21.68 11.19 -9.37
C GLN A 435 -21.44 12.22 -10.48
N THR A 436 -20.83 13.36 -10.12
CA THR A 436 -20.29 14.31 -11.09
C THR A 436 -18.76 14.30 -11.05
N GLY A 437 -18.13 14.14 -12.21
CA GLY A 437 -16.67 14.10 -12.35
C GLY A 437 -16.05 12.76 -11.95
N VAL A 438 -14.76 12.79 -11.67
CA VAL A 438 -13.89 11.66 -11.28
C VAL A 438 -13.26 11.99 -9.93
N PHE A 439 -13.02 11.00 -9.07
CA PHE A 439 -12.34 11.19 -7.79
C PHE A 439 -10.83 11.37 -7.96
N ASN A 440 -10.23 12.31 -7.23
CA ASN A 440 -8.77 12.50 -7.21
C ASN A 440 -8.07 11.55 -6.22
N SER A 441 -7.56 10.42 -6.73
CA SER A 441 -6.76 9.43 -5.98
C SER A 441 -5.41 9.94 -5.50
N ASP A 442 -4.84 10.94 -6.17
CA ASP A 442 -3.44 11.31 -6.00
C ASP A 442 -3.25 12.18 -4.73
N THR A 443 -4.32 12.87 -4.32
CA THR A 443 -4.40 13.58 -3.04
C THR A 443 -5.31 12.88 -2.02
N ASN A 444 -6.35 12.19 -2.48
CA ASN A 444 -7.52 11.73 -1.71
C ASN A 444 -8.36 12.87 -1.06
N GLU A 445 -8.28 14.10 -1.56
CA GLU A 445 -8.81 15.32 -0.89
C GLU A 445 -10.13 15.87 -1.43
N ASP A 446 -10.85 15.14 -2.29
CA ASP A 446 -12.16 15.54 -2.79
C ASP A 446 -13.25 15.52 -1.69
N ASP A 447 -14.02 16.61 -1.56
CA ASP A 447 -15.29 16.58 -0.82
C ASP A 447 -16.33 15.75 -1.61
N ILE A 448 -16.60 14.54 -1.09
CA ILE A 448 -17.56 13.59 -1.66
C ILE A 448 -18.88 13.51 -0.89
N ARG A 449 -19.17 14.45 0.02
CA ARG A 449 -20.40 14.40 0.85
C ARG A 449 -21.68 14.37 0.04
N ALA A 450 -21.69 15.02 -1.13
CA ALA A 450 -22.82 14.97 -2.06
C ALA A 450 -23.10 13.57 -2.66
N PHE A 451 -22.23 12.58 -2.44
CA PHE A 451 -22.24 11.26 -3.09
C PHE A 451 -22.25 10.12 -2.04
N ALA A 452 -23.35 10.04 -1.28
CA ALA A 452 -23.67 8.85 -0.50
C ALA A 452 -25.20 8.59 -0.48
N GLY A 453 -25.63 7.36 -0.24
CA GLY A 453 -27.04 7.03 -0.01
C GLY A 453 -27.53 7.60 1.32
N ILE A 454 -26.73 7.42 2.38
CA ILE A 454 -26.92 8.04 3.70
C ILE A 454 -25.66 8.85 4.06
N LEU A 455 -25.85 10.07 4.58
CA LEU A 455 -24.80 10.95 5.08
C LEU A 455 -25.07 11.35 6.53
N ILE A 456 -24.09 11.17 7.40
CA ILE A 456 -23.96 11.86 8.69
C ILE A 456 -22.92 12.97 8.48
N ASP A 457 -23.31 14.24 8.67
CA ASP A 457 -22.46 15.41 8.40
C ASP A 457 -22.40 16.35 9.61
N GLY A 458 -21.27 16.34 10.32
CA GLY A 458 -21.02 17.20 11.47
C GLY A 458 -21.83 16.83 12.71
N GLN A 459 -22.29 15.57 12.86
CA GLN A 459 -23.25 15.14 13.89
C GLN A 459 -22.83 13.84 14.58
N SER A 460 -22.13 13.98 15.70
CA SER A 460 -21.73 12.89 16.60
C SER A 460 -22.93 12.22 17.31
N ASN A 461 -22.72 11.04 17.89
CA ASN A 461 -23.72 10.23 18.63
C ASN A 461 -24.93 9.87 17.76
N LYS A 462 -24.69 9.10 16.69
CA LYS A 462 -25.72 8.61 15.76
C LYS A 462 -25.61 7.11 15.57
N THR A 463 -26.72 6.46 15.27
CA THR A 463 -26.74 5.04 14.89
C THR A 463 -27.42 4.84 13.55
N ILE A 464 -26.84 4.01 12.67
CA ILE A 464 -27.52 3.46 11.49
C ILE A 464 -27.48 1.94 11.64
N ALA A 465 -28.65 1.28 11.64
CA ALA A 465 -28.70 -0.14 11.95
C ALA A 465 -29.83 -0.94 11.29
N ASP A 466 -29.68 -2.27 11.28
CA ASP A 466 -30.73 -3.22 10.90
C ASP A 466 -31.36 -2.94 9.53
N LEU A 467 -30.54 -2.62 8.51
CA LEU A 467 -31.01 -2.25 7.16
C LEU A 467 -29.96 -2.51 6.07
N SER A 468 -30.39 -2.53 4.81
CA SER A 468 -29.53 -2.61 3.63
C SER A 468 -29.47 -1.29 2.89
N VAL A 469 -28.32 -0.92 2.32
CA VAL A 469 -28.14 0.23 1.43
C VAL A 469 -27.52 -0.23 0.12
N LYS A 470 -28.13 0.12 -1.01
CA LYS A 470 -27.70 -0.37 -2.33
C LYS A 470 -27.64 0.73 -3.38
N TYR A 471 -26.46 0.93 -3.96
CA TYR A 471 -26.31 1.77 -5.16
C TYR A 471 -26.72 0.96 -6.39
N THR A 472 -27.58 1.52 -7.24
CA THR A 472 -28.17 0.81 -8.40
C THR A 472 -27.92 1.49 -9.74
N ASN A 473 -27.02 2.48 -9.79
CA ASN A 473 -26.57 3.08 -11.04
C ASN A 473 -25.61 2.12 -11.80
N PRO A 474 -25.64 2.03 -13.14
CA PRO A 474 -24.72 1.19 -13.90
C PRO A 474 -23.24 1.63 -13.87
N ASP A 475 -22.90 2.83 -13.40
CA ASP A 475 -21.53 3.37 -13.30
C ASP A 475 -20.75 2.81 -12.09
N PHE A 476 -20.68 1.47 -11.98
CA PHE A 476 -19.92 0.76 -10.92
C PHE A 476 -18.43 0.66 -11.23
N TYR A 477 -18.09 0.31 -12.47
CA TYR A 477 -16.72 0.01 -12.92
C TYR A 477 -16.44 0.68 -14.25
N ARG A 478 -15.19 1.08 -14.46
CA ARG A 478 -14.66 1.66 -15.69
C ARG A 478 -13.25 1.15 -15.93
N THR A 479 -13.00 0.69 -17.16
CA THR A 479 -11.71 0.13 -17.56
C THR A 479 -10.57 1.14 -17.43
N GLY A 480 -9.45 0.75 -16.84
CA GLY A 480 -8.26 1.57 -16.63
C GLY A 480 -8.45 2.76 -15.66
N GLN A 481 -9.52 2.77 -14.86
CA GLN A 481 -9.81 3.85 -13.91
C GLN A 481 -10.11 3.29 -12.51
N SER A 482 -9.12 2.67 -11.85
CA SER A 482 -9.30 1.93 -10.58
C SER A 482 -10.04 2.73 -9.49
N TYR A 483 -9.75 4.03 -9.33
CA TYR A 483 -10.26 4.87 -8.24
C TYR A 483 -11.29 5.93 -8.65
N PHE A 484 -11.95 5.81 -9.81
CA PHE A 484 -12.79 6.91 -10.34
C PHE A 484 -13.97 7.34 -9.45
N GLY A 485 -14.42 6.46 -8.55
CA GLY A 485 -15.69 6.55 -7.87
C GLY A 485 -15.73 7.49 -6.65
N LYS A 486 -16.85 8.21 -6.53
CA LYS A 486 -17.18 9.09 -5.40
C LYS A 486 -18.32 8.55 -4.54
N VAL A 487 -19.13 7.61 -5.03
CA VAL A 487 -20.39 7.21 -4.40
C VAL A 487 -20.20 6.16 -3.32
N ASN A 488 -20.55 6.50 -2.09
CA ASN A 488 -20.55 5.58 -0.94
C ASN A 488 -21.97 5.10 -0.64
N GLY A 489 -22.15 3.96 0.04
CA GLY A 489 -23.46 3.61 0.58
C GLY A 489 -23.81 4.50 1.78
N ILE A 490 -22.94 4.48 2.79
CA ILE A 490 -23.01 5.31 3.99
C ILE A 490 -21.73 6.13 4.12
N LEU A 491 -21.87 7.41 4.47
CA LEU A 491 -20.76 8.32 4.74
C LEU A 491 -20.93 8.98 6.11
N VAL A 492 -19.93 8.85 6.97
CA VAL A 492 -19.84 9.51 8.27
C VAL A 492 -18.73 10.56 8.16
N ASN A 493 -19.10 11.84 8.22
CA ASN A 493 -18.18 12.97 8.10
C ASN A 493 -18.22 13.86 9.34
N ASP A 494 -17.04 14.21 9.86
CA ASP A 494 -16.87 15.20 10.95
C ASP A 494 -17.75 14.87 12.18
N ALA A 495 -17.76 13.60 12.59
CA ALA A 495 -18.64 13.07 13.63
C ALA A 495 -17.97 11.98 14.46
N ASP A 496 -18.37 11.88 15.73
CA ASP A 496 -17.82 10.99 16.75
C ASP A 496 -18.88 10.04 17.32
N ASN A 497 -18.46 8.97 18.00
CA ASN A 497 -19.35 8.06 18.73
C ASN A 497 -20.49 7.53 17.83
N THR A 498 -20.24 7.40 16.53
CA THR A 498 -21.21 6.93 15.54
C THR A 498 -21.11 5.40 15.43
N LEU A 499 -22.26 4.74 15.56
CA LEU A 499 -22.39 3.29 15.45
C LEU A 499 -23.09 2.91 14.14
N ILE A 500 -22.40 2.15 13.31
CA ILE A 500 -22.98 1.43 12.18
C ILE A 500 -23.11 -0.05 12.61
N SER A 501 -24.31 -0.63 12.57
CA SER A 501 -24.55 -1.95 13.18
C SER A 501 -25.53 -2.82 12.39
N LYS A 502 -25.15 -4.04 12.03
CA LYS A 502 -26.03 -4.98 11.29
C LYS A 502 -26.58 -4.37 10.00
N VAL A 503 -25.71 -3.67 9.26
CA VAL A 503 -26.07 -3.13 7.94
C VAL A 503 -25.49 -3.97 6.81
N GLU A 504 -26.23 -4.07 5.72
CA GLU A 504 -25.74 -4.62 4.45
C GLU A 504 -25.46 -3.47 3.50
N VAL A 505 -24.30 -3.42 2.84
CA VAL A 505 -24.03 -2.38 1.83
C VAL A 505 -23.36 -2.95 0.59
N SER A 506 -23.95 -2.68 -0.57
CA SER A 506 -23.44 -3.19 -1.85
C SER A 506 -23.62 -2.26 -3.05
N GLY A 507 -22.79 -2.51 -4.07
CA GLY A 507 -22.83 -1.84 -5.36
C GLY A 507 -22.25 -0.42 -5.38
N ALA A 508 -21.79 0.13 -4.24
CA ALA A 508 -21.27 1.49 -4.20
C ALA A 508 -20.00 1.62 -5.04
N ASN A 509 -19.90 2.63 -5.91
CA ASN A 509 -18.74 2.80 -6.79
C ASN A 509 -17.49 3.38 -6.07
N ARG A 510 -17.62 3.67 -4.78
CA ARG A 510 -16.52 3.89 -3.83
C ARG A 510 -16.58 2.86 -2.69
N ALA A 511 -16.92 3.28 -1.48
CA ALA A 511 -16.94 2.41 -0.30
C ALA A 511 -18.36 2.01 0.09
N GLY A 512 -18.54 0.85 0.72
CA GLY A 512 -19.80 0.51 1.39
C GLY A 512 -20.08 1.53 2.50
N VAL A 513 -19.19 1.58 3.49
CA VAL A 513 -19.20 2.60 4.55
C VAL A 513 -17.88 3.37 4.53
N PHE A 514 -17.91 4.69 4.65
CA PHE A 514 -16.71 5.53 4.80
C PHE A 514 -16.82 6.45 6.02
N PHE A 515 -15.82 6.42 6.91
CA PHE A 515 -15.65 7.36 8.03
C PHE A 515 -14.54 8.37 7.71
N THR A 516 -14.80 9.67 7.85
CA THR A 516 -13.86 10.73 7.43
C THR A 516 -14.06 12.07 8.14
N SER A 517 -13.20 13.04 7.84
CA SER A 517 -13.35 14.44 8.24
C SER A 517 -12.89 15.39 7.12
N THR A 518 -13.82 16.22 6.62
CA THR A 518 -13.51 17.33 5.69
C THR A 518 -12.86 18.53 6.39
N GLN A 519 -12.92 18.59 7.72
CA GLN A 519 -12.29 19.66 8.51
C GLN A 519 -10.76 19.60 8.49
N THR A 520 -10.15 18.42 8.35
CA THR A 520 -8.68 18.24 8.30
C THR A 520 -7.99 19.01 7.17
N LEU A 521 -8.73 19.27 6.09
CA LEU A 521 -8.31 19.99 4.89
C LEU A 521 -8.62 21.49 4.96
N GLN A 522 -9.31 21.95 6.01
CA GLN A 522 -9.54 23.37 6.25
C GLN A 522 -8.29 24.02 6.87
N LYS A 523 -8.16 25.33 6.68
CA LYS A 523 -7.10 26.12 7.31
C LYS A 523 -7.29 26.17 8.82
N ASP A 524 -6.24 25.80 9.54
CA ASP A 524 -6.18 25.89 10.99
C ASP A 524 -6.10 27.38 11.39
N PRO A 525 -7.04 27.92 12.18
CA PRO A 525 -7.04 29.31 12.61
C PRO A 525 -5.78 29.74 13.37
N ASP A 526 -5.13 28.81 14.08
CA ASP A 526 -3.92 29.07 14.87
C ASP A 526 -2.64 28.87 14.03
N SER A 527 -2.76 28.50 12.74
CA SER A 527 -1.62 28.46 11.83
C SER A 527 -1.12 29.86 11.49
N ALA A 528 0.02 30.25 12.07
CA ALA A 528 0.74 31.48 11.72
C ALA A 528 1.10 31.61 10.23
N ASN A 529 1.01 30.51 9.46
CA ASN A 529 1.27 30.45 8.02
C ASN A 529 0.00 30.15 7.18
N GLY A 530 -1.18 30.09 7.80
CA GLY A 530 -2.46 29.80 7.12
C GLY A 530 -2.53 28.43 6.46
N ARG A 531 -1.87 27.42 7.04
CA ARG A 531 -1.83 26.02 6.59
C ARG A 531 -3.07 25.25 7.07
N THR A 532 -3.35 24.12 6.42
CA THR A 532 -4.39 23.17 6.88
C THR A 532 -3.89 22.33 8.04
N TYR A 533 -4.80 21.73 8.82
CA TYR A 533 -4.42 20.86 9.95
C TYR A 533 -3.49 19.71 9.50
N LYS A 534 -3.88 18.98 8.44
CA LYS A 534 -3.04 17.98 7.77
C LYS A 534 -1.66 18.53 7.39
N ALA A 535 -1.61 19.74 6.82
CA ALA A 535 -0.39 20.39 6.38
C ALA A 535 0.47 20.99 7.52
N ARG A 536 -0.03 21.05 8.76
CA ARG A 536 0.75 21.32 9.98
C ARG A 536 1.38 20.03 10.54
N LEU A 537 0.62 18.94 10.62
CA LEU A 537 1.14 17.62 11.05
C LEU A 537 2.29 17.13 10.14
N ILE A 538 2.12 17.17 8.82
CA ILE A 538 3.17 16.77 7.84
C ILE A 538 4.44 17.63 7.96
N ARG A 539 4.37 18.80 8.60
CA ARG A 539 5.52 19.68 8.90
C ARG A 539 5.96 19.62 10.36
N GLY A 540 5.30 18.84 11.20
CA GLY A 540 5.38 18.85 12.65
C GLY A 540 5.39 20.27 13.23
N GLU A 541 4.41 21.07 12.81
CA GLU A 541 4.02 22.35 13.44
C GLU A 541 2.97 22.14 14.56
N VAL A 542 2.49 20.91 14.67
CA VAL A 542 1.67 20.27 15.71
C VAL A 542 1.99 18.76 15.67
N ASP A 543 1.55 18.06 16.70
CA ASP A 543 1.56 16.60 16.85
C ASP A 543 0.12 16.08 17.05
N GLU A 544 -0.04 14.77 17.23
CA GLU A 544 -1.29 14.07 17.49
C GLU A 544 -1.99 14.49 18.80
N THR A 545 -1.29 15.17 19.72
CA THR A 545 -1.87 15.65 20.99
C THR A 545 -2.55 17.02 20.89
N TYR A 546 -2.55 17.63 19.70
CA TYR A 546 -3.09 18.96 19.46
C TYR A 546 -4.62 19.03 19.63
N GLU A 547 -5.09 19.72 20.68
CA GLU A 547 -6.50 19.82 21.10
C GLU A 547 -7.49 20.24 20.00
N ASN A 548 -7.04 20.98 18.98
CA ASN A 548 -7.86 21.45 17.86
C ASN A 548 -7.77 20.55 16.59
N LEU A 549 -7.12 19.38 16.66
CA LEU A 549 -6.96 18.48 15.50
C LEU A 549 -8.30 17.82 15.12
N PRO A 550 -8.83 18.01 13.88
CA PRO A 550 -10.09 17.40 13.51
C PRO A 550 -9.95 15.88 13.30
N LEU A 551 -10.70 15.12 14.07
CA LEU A 551 -10.78 13.66 14.04
C LEU A 551 -12.25 13.24 14.07
N GLY A 552 -12.54 12.00 13.69
CA GLY A 552 -13.74 11.28 14.13
C GLY A 552 -13.37 10.35 15.26
N GLU A 553 -13.78 10.64 16.50
CA GLU A 553 -13.41 9.83 17.67
C GLU A 553 -14.43 8.71 17.98
N ASN A 554 -13.96 7.55 18.45
CA ASN A 554 -14.79 6.47 19.02
C ASN A 554 -15.88 5.95 18.06
N ASN A 555 -15.64 6.01 16.75
CA ASN A 555 -16.55 5.53 15.71
C ASN A 555 -16.43 4.01 15.51
N ARG A 556 -17.56 3.34 15.26
CA ARG A 556 -17.63 1.88 15.24
C ARG A 556 -18.49 1.32 14.11
N ILE A 557 -18.06 0.23 13.51
CA ILE A 557 -18.89 -0.62 12.65
C ILE A 557 -18.90 -2.07 13.16
N VAL A 558 -20.09 -2.64 13.35
CA VAL A 558 -20.27 -3.96 13.96
C VAL A 558 -21.30 -4.84 13.23
N ASP A 559 -21.12 -6.17 13.28
CA ASP A 559 -22.06 -7.19 12.79
C ASP A 559 -22.55 -6.99 11.31
N SER A 560 -21.81 -6.25 10.47
CA SER A 560 -22.29 -5.74 9.18
C SER A 560 -21.72 -6.50 7.97
N ASN A 561 -22.42 -6.50 6.83
CA ASN A 561 -22.04 -7.16 5.58
C ASN A 561 -21.75 -6.15 4.45
N LEU A 562 -20.49 -5.91 4.11
CA LEU A 562 -20.06 -4.88 3.14
C LEU A 562 -19.43 -5.53 1.91
N HIS A 563 -20.20 -5.74 0.85
CA HIS A 563 -19.82 -6.61 -0.26
C HIS A 563 -20.08 -6.00 -1.64
N HIS A 564 -19.27 -6.38 -2.64
CA HIS A 564 -19.42 -5.90 -4.03
C HIS A 564 -19.43 -4.36 -4.14
N ASN A 565 -18.63 -3.67 -3.33
CA ASN A 565 -18.35 -2.24 -3.44
C ASN A 565 -17.00 -2.05 -4.17
N ARG A 566 -16.89 -0.99 -4.98
CA ARG A 566 -15.83 -0.89 -6.01
C ARG A 566 -14.44 -0.60 -5.46
N VAL A 567 -14.33 0.13 -4.34
CA VAL A 567 -13.06 0.47 -3.69
C VAL A 567 -12.87 -0.36 -2.44
N ALA A 568 -13.81 -0.27 -1.48
CA ALA A 568 -13.70 -0.98 -0.20
C ALA A 568 -15.07 -1.37 0.38
N GLY A 569 -15.12 -2.43 1.19
CA GLY A 569 -16.27 -2.70 2.06
C GLY A 569 -16.42 -1.59 3.11
N VAL A 570 -15.36 -1.39 3.89
CA VAL A 570 -15.20 -0.27 4.83
C VAL A 570 -13.96 0.55 4.48
N LEU A 571 -14.12 1.87 4.46
CA LEU A 571 -13.03 2.84 4.37
C LEU A 571 -13.02 3.72 5.64
N LEU A 572 -11.85 4.13 6.11
CA LEU A 572 -11.73 5.16 7.15
C LEU A 572 -10.61 6.16 6.86
N ALA A 573 -10.71 7.36 7.43
CA ALA A 573 -9.71 8.41 7.34
C ALA A 573 -9.86 9.36 8.54
N TYR A 574 -8.75 9.88 9.07
CA TYR A 574 -8.80 10.91 10.13
C TYR A 574 -9.58 10.42 11.37
N GLN A 575 -9.42 9.14 11.73
CA GLN A 575 -10.14 8.52 12.84
C GLN A 575 -9.25 8.36 14.07
N LYS A 576 -9.89 8.33 15.23
CA LYS A 576 -9.26 7.96 16.50
C LYS A 576 -10.15 7.03 17.32
N ASP A 577 -9.54 6.04 17.99
CA ASP A 577 -10.24 5.02 18.78
C ASP A 577 -11.32 4.27 17.95
N PHE A 578 -10.99 3.92 16.70
CA PHE A 578 -11.92 3.31 15.76
C PHE A 578 -12.02 1.79 15.95
N THR A 579 -13.22 1.22 15.84
CA THR A 579 -13.43 -0.24 15.89
C THR A 579 -14.23 -0.78 14.70
N ALA A 580 -13.69 -1.78 14.02
CA ALA A 580 -14.47 -2.70 13.19
C ALA A 580 -14.54 -4.07 13.88
N ASP A 581 -15.74 -4.50 14.29
CA ASP A 581 -15.94 -5.73 15.09
C ASP A 581 -16.97 -6.69 14.45
N GLY A 582 -16.59 -7.95 14.18
CA GLY A 582 -17.54 -9.00 13.79
C GLY A 582 -18.21 -8.83 12.42
N ASN A 583 -17.61 -8.06 11.50
CA ASN A 583 -18.18 -7.77 10.19
C ASN A 583 -17.74 -8.79 9.12
N THR A 584 -18.49 -8.88 8.03
CA THR A 584 -18.12 -9.60 6.80
C THR A 584 -17.89 -8.62 5.66
N MET A 585 -16.77 -8.74 4.92
CA MET A 585 -16.52 -7.94 3.73
C MET A 585 -16.04 -8.80 2.56
N SER A 586 -16.80 -8.85 1.47
CA SER A 586 -16.55 -9.82 0.39
C SER A 586 -16.69 -9.29 -1.03
N TRP A 587 -15.85 -9.78 -1.94
CA TRP A 587 -15.87 -9.48 -3.38
C TRP A 587 -15.84 -7.97 -3.70
N ASN A 588 -15.25 -7.15 -2.83
CA ASN A 588 -15.07 -5.72 -3.09
C ASN A 588 -13.91 -5.52 -4.10
N GLY A 589 -14.06 -4.55 -5.01
CA GLY A 589 -13.16 -4.33 -6.16
C GLY A 589 -13.79 -4.72 -7.50
N HIS A 590 -12.98 -5.24 -8.42
CA HIS A 590 -13.44 -5.82 -9.69
C HIS A 590 -12.49 -6.92 -10.18
N GLU A 591 -13.00 -7.94 -10.89
CA GLU A 591 -12.18 -9.08 -11.33
C GLU A 591 -10.99 -8.68 -12.22
N ALA A 592 -11.18 -7.70 -13.11
CA ALA A 592 -10.18 -7.27 -14.08
C ALA A 592 -9.20 -6.16 -13.59
N ASP A 593 -9.40 -5.61 -12.39
CA ASP A 593 -8.59 -4.52 -11.83
C ASP A 593 -8.15 -4.88 -10.40
N GLY A 594 -6.84 -5.05 -10.18
CA GLY A 594 -6.26 -5.23 -8.85
C GLY A 594 -5.80 -3.92 -8.19
N GLY A 595 -6.01 -2.77 -8.84
CA GLY A 595 -5.69 -1.45 -8.33
C GLY A 595 -6.48 -1.09 -7.07
N THR A 596 -7.67 -1.64 -6.87
CA THR A 596 -8.50 -1.46 -5.66
C THR A 596 -9.38 -2.69 -5.37
N GLY A 597 -10.02 -2.75 -4.19
CA GLY A 597 -10.79 -3.90 -3.72
C GLY A 597 -10.38 -4.38 -2.33
N TYR A 598 -10.72 -3.58 -1.33
CA TYR A 598 -10.36 -3.82 0.07
C TYR A 598 -11.56 -4.37 0.87
N GLY A 599 -11.35 -5.28 1.82
CA GLY A 599 -12.35 -5.59 2.84
C GLY A 599 -12.53 -4.40 3.79
N ILE A 600 -11.46 -4.07 4.52
CA ILE A 600 -11.32 -2.85 5.33
C ILE A 600 -10.03 -2.14 4.90
N ALA A 601 -10.05 -0.81 4.78
CA ALA A 601 -8.85 0.01 4.61
C ALA A 601 -8.97 1.36 5.33
N SER A 602 -7.85 1.88 5.83
CA SER A 602 -7.71 3.33 6.03
C SER A 602 -7.20 4.02 4.76
N MET A 603 -7.36 5.34 4.69
CA MET A 603 -7.05 6.13 3.51
C MET A 603 -5.59 6.61 3.50
N ALA A 604 -4.83 6.24 2.48
CA ALA A 604 -3.48 6.75 2.26
C ALA A 604 -3.42 8.28 2.27
N GLY A 605 -2.54 8.85 3.08
CA GLY A 605 -2.44 10.30 3.31
C GLY A 605 -3.49 10.87 4.26
N SER A 606 -4.11 10.04 5.11
CA SER A 606 -4.84 10.47 6.32
C SER A 606 -4.09 10.04 7.57
N TYR A 607 -4.23 10.75 8.69
CA TYR A 607 -3.67 10.35 9.98
C TYR A 607 -4.71 9.54 10.78
N ASN A 608 -4.30 8.48 11.46
CA ASN A 608 -5.20 7.58 12.18
C ASN A 608 -4.54 7.06 13.46
N TYR A 609 -5.28 6.96 14.57
CA TYR A 609 -4.72 6.61 15.89
C TYR A 609 -5.64 5.64 16.64
N GLY A 610 -5.13 4.56 17.23
CA GLY A 610 -5.98 3.61 17.97
C GLY A 610 -6.95 2.87 17.04
N ILE A 611 -6.43 2.12 16.06
CA ILE A 611 -7.24 1.45 15.04
C ILE A 611 -7.37 -0.04 15.37
N THR A 612 -8.59 -0.46 15.69
CA THR A 612 -8.90 -1.84 16.14
C THR A 612 -9.78 -2.59 15.13
N TYR A 613 -9.28 -3.70 14.60
CA TYR A 613 -10.04 -4.66 13.78
C TYR A 613 -10.15 -6.00 14.53
N THR A 614 -11.36 -6.37 14.98
CA THR A 614 -11.63 -7.58 15.77
C THR A 614 -12.66 -8.50 15.10
N ASN A 615 -12.43 -9.81 15.12
CA ASN A 615 -13.45 -10.82 14.75
C ASN A 615 -14.04 -10.70 13.33
N ASN A 616 -13.46 -9.91 12.42
CA ASN A 616 -14.00 -9.69 11.07
C ASN A 616 -13.67 -10.87 10.15
N THR A 617 -14.46 -11.06 9.08
CA THR A 617 -14.22 -12.03 8.00
C THR A 617 -14.10 -11.33 6.66
N THR A 618 -12.99 -11.52 5.94
CA THR A 618 -12.83 -11.05 4.57
C THR A 618 -12.80 -12.22 3.59
N ASP A 619 -13.48 -12.07 2.44
CA ASP A 619 -13.72 -13.15 1.46
C ASP A 619 -13.53 -12.65 0.02
N HIS A 620 -12.45 -13.08 -0.62
CA HIS A 620 -12.13 -12.85 -2.04
C HIS A 620 -12.23 -11.37 -2.47
N ASN A 621 -11.76 -10.43 -1.65
CA ASN A 621 -11.65 -9.04 -2.08
C ASN A 621 -10.52 -8.91 -3.10
N TYR A 622 -10.77 -8.16 -4.18
CA TYR A 622 -9.95 -8.15 -5.39
C TYR A 622 -8.59 -7.44 -5.24
N ARG A 623 -8.22 -7.00 -4.02
CA ARG A 623 -6.90 -6.47 -3.67
C ARG A 623 -6.43 -6.93 -2.28
N LYS A 624 -7.10 -6.59 -1.18
CA LYS A 624 -6.66 -6.92 0.20
C LYS A 624 -7.84 -7.24 1.12
N GLY A 625 -7.61 -8.07 2.14
CA GLY A 625 -8.55 -8.30 3.23
C GLY A 625 -8.61 -7.10 4.18
N LEU A 626 -7.68 -7.07 5.14
CA LEU A 626 -7.56 -6.04 6.16
C LEU A 626 -6.36 -5.13 5.89
N ASP A 627 -6.59 -3.82 5.85
CA ASP A 627 -5.56 -2.83 5.54
C ASP A 627 -5.55 -1.65 6.52
N VAL A 628 -4.36 -1.21 6.91
CA VAL A 628 -4.14 0.08 7.56
C VAL A 628 -3.01 0.84 6.85
N HIS A 629 -3.40 1.81 6.03
CA HIS A 629 -2.57 2.93 5.59
C HIS A 629 -2.46 4.01 6.69
N ASP A 630 -1.25 4.50 6.95
CA ASP A 630 -0.98 5.73 7.71
C ASP A 630 -1.73 5.80 9.08
N GLY A 631 -1.34 4.93 10.02
CA GLY A 631 -1.86 4.98 11.40
C GLY A 631 -0.90 4.41 12.44
N ASP A 632 -1.22 4.64 13.71
CA ASP A 632 -0.48 4.18 14.90
C ASP A 632 -1.44 3.67 16.00
N ASP A 633 -0.91 2.93 16.98
CA ASP A 633 -1.64 2.13 17.98
C ASP A 633 -2.66 1.19 17.29
N ILE A 634 -2.12 0.29 16.45
CA ILE A 634 -2.90 -0.60 15.59
C ILE A 634 -3.06 -1.97 16.26
N VAL A 635 -4.29 -2.48 16.33
CA VAL A 635 -4.63 -3.82 16.81
C VAL A 635 -5.49 -4.55 15.79
N ILE A 636 -5.00 -5.67 15.27
CA ILE A 636 -5.73 -6.55 14.35
C ILE A 636 -5.75 -7.95 14.98
N GLU A 637 -6.87 -8.34 15.58
CA GLU A 637 -6.96 -9.61 16.33
C GLU A 637 -8.18 -10.48 16.04
N ASN A 638 -7.98 -11.80 16.07
CA ASN A 638 -9.03 -12.83 15.94
C ASN A 638 -9.85 -12.75 14.63
N ASN A 639 -9.32 -12.12 13.57
CA ASN A 639 -10.00 -12.01 12.27
C ASN A 639 -9.72 -13.23 11.39
N THR A 640 -10.58 -13.45 10.39
CA THR A 640 -10.40 -14.44 9.31
C THR A 640 -10.27 -13.73 7.95
N SER A 641 -9.23 -14.02 7.17
CA SER A 641 -9.12 -13.60 5.76
C SER A 641 -9.07 -14.83 4.86
N ILE A 642 -9.85 -14.81 3.77
CA ILE A 642 -10.03 -15.93 2.86
C ILE A 642 -9.90 -15.43 1.42
N GLY A 643 -8.91 -15.93 0.68
CA GLY A 643 -8.79 -15.72 -0.77
C GLY A 643 -8.53 -14.28 -1.23
N ASP A 644 -8.31 -13.32 -0.33
CA ASP A 644 -8.04 -11.92 -0.70
C ASP A 644 -6.78 -11.80 -1.59
N ARG A 645 -6.86 -11.05 -2.70
CA ARG A 645 -5.95 -11.27 -3.86
C ARG A 645 -4.45 -11.11 -3.60
N LEU A 646 -4.05 -10.10 -2.83
CA LEU A 646 -2.63 -9.72 -2.62
C LEU A 646 -2.16 -9.90 -1.18
N TYR A 647 -2.99 -9.50 -0.23
CA TYR A 647 -2.66 -9.49 1.18
C TYR A 647 -3.88 -9.89 2.01
N GLY A 648 -3.69 -10.82 2.95
CA GLY A 648 -4.69 -11.04 3.99
C GLY A 648 -4.73 -9.87 4.97
N ILE A 649 -3.56 -9.49 5.50
CA ILE A 649 -3.37 -8.32 6.36
C ILE A 649 -2.23 -7.45 5.84
N ALA A 650 -2.43 -6.12 5.74
CA ALA A 650 -1.40 -5.16 5.34
C ALA A 650 -1.40 -3.90 6.23
N VAL A 651 -0.28 -3.58 6.88
CA VAL A 651 -0.13 -2.40 7.76
C VAL A 651 1.09 -1.57 7.34
N TYR A 652 0.92 -0.28 7.04
CA TYR A 652 2.01 0.58 6.58
C TYR A 652 1.77 2.09 6.64
N ASN A 653 2.81 2.87 6.95
CA ASN A 653 2.78 4.33 6.99
C ASN A 653 3.70 5.01 5.96
N ARG A 654 3.32 6.22 5.55
CA ARG A 654 3.82 6.93 4.36
C ARG A 654 4.00 8.44 4.61
N GLN A 655 3.13 9.05 5.42
CA GLN A 655 3.10 10.49 5.71
C GLN A 655 3.03 10.83 7.20
N PHE A 656 2.62 9.88 8.05
CA PHE A 656 2.50 10.03 9.51
C PHE A 656 3.27 8.90 10.21
N THR A 657 3.49 9.01 11.51
CA THR A 657 4.24 8.02 12.32
C THR A 657 3.50 6.68 12.43
N MET A 658 4.23 5.63 12.83
CA MET A 658 3.70 4.31 13.18
C MET A 658 4.72 3.62 14.08
N ASP A 659 4.49 3.71 15.38
CA ASP A 659 5.41 3.27 16.42
C ASP A 659 4.92 1.98 17.09
N THR A 660 3.63 1.64 16.98
CA THR A 660 3.01 0.48 17.66
C THR A 660 1.99 -0.28 16.81
N VAL A 661 2.20 -1.59 16.64
CA VAL A 661 1.30 -2.48 15.87
C VAL A 661 1.22 -3.86 16.52
N LYS A 662 0.03 -4.46 16.54
CA LYS A 662 -0.22 -5.85 16.94
C LYS A 662 -1.12 -6.57 15.93
N ILE A 663 -0.68 -7.73 15.47
CA ILE A 663 -1.40 -8.61 14.54
C ILE A 663 -1.46 -10.00 15.20
N ASN A 664 -2.55 -10.30 15.91
CA ASN A 664 -2.59 -11.39 16.88
C ASN A 664 -3.74 -12.39 16.64
N ASN A 665 -3.45 -13.70 16.67
CA ASN A 665 -4.44 -14.78 16.60
C ASN A 665 -5.37 -14.75 15.37
N ASN A 666 -4.95 -14.17 14.24
CA ASN A 666 -5.75 -14.15 13.01
C ASN A 666 -5.56 -15.44 12.20
N THR A 667 -6.56 -15.82 11.41
CA THR A 667 -6.49 -16.91 10.43
C THR A 667 -6.49 -16.33 9.01
N ILE A 668 -5.49 -16.65 8.20
CA ILE A 668 -5.32 -16.16 6.84
C ILE A 668 -5.20 -17.34 5.89
N ILE A 669 -6.21 -17.56 5.05
CA ILE A 669 -6.29 -18.67 4.11
C ILE A 669 -6.09 -18.13 2.70
N ALA A 670 -4.97 -18.43 2.07
CA ALA A 670 -4.74 -18.05 0.68
C ALA A 670 -5.58 -18.91 -0.28
N ASP A 671 -6.05 -18.31 -1.38
CA ASP A 671 -6.49 -19.04 -2.57
C ASP A 671 -5.42 -18.86 -3.67
N PRO A 672 -4.63 -19.88 -4.04
CA PRO A 672 -3.64 -19.82 -5.13
C PRO A 672 -4.21 -19.49 -6.52
N ASP A 673 -5.48 -19.83 -6.80
CA ASP A 673 -6.12 -19.58 -8.10
C ASP A 673 -6.67 -18.14 -8.20
N PHE A 674 -6.96 -17.47 -7.08
CA PHE A 674 -7.44 -16.08 -7.05
C PHE A 674 -6.30 -15.06 -7.26
N ARG A 675 -5.78 -15.00 -8.49
CA ARG A 675 -4.64 -14.16 -8.91
C ARG A 675 -4.94 -13.42 -10.21
N LEU A 676 -4.39 -12.20 -10.36
CA LEU A 676 -4.57 -11.39 -11.57
C LEU A 676 -3.23 -11.24 -12.34
N ALA A 677 -3.03 -12.15 -13.30
CA ALA A 677 -1.83 -12.23 -14.13
C ALA A 677 -1.65 -11.05 -15.11
N GLN A 678 -2.77 -10.49 -15.57
CA GLN A 678 -2.85 -9.32 -16.44
C GLN A 678 -3.95 -8.41 -15.92
N ASP A 679 -3.58 -7.21 -15.50
CA ASP A 679 -4.50 -6.14 -15.13
C ASP A 679 -5.09 -5.45 -16.37
N ASP A 680 -6.25 -4.81 -16.24
CA ASP A 680 -6.83 -4.01 -17.33
C ASP A 680 -6.06 -2.69 -17.58
N ASN A 681 -5.34 -2.20 -16.57
CA ASN A 681 -4.46 -1.05 -16.67
C ASN A 681 -3.06 -1.51 -17.13
N ALA A 682 -2.78 -1.31 -18.42
CA ALA A 682 -1.73 -2.01 -19.15
C ALA A 682 -0.33 -1.88 -18.51
N GLY A 683 0.21 -3.02 -18.07
CA GLY A 683 1.54 -3.13 -17.45
C GLY A 683 1.49 -3.46 -15.96
N LEU A 684 0.36 -3.20 -15.30
CA LEU A 684 0.13 -3.63 -13.92
C LEU A 684 -0.14 -5.14 -13.83
N LYS A 685 0.11 -5.67 -12.64
CA LYS A 685 0.18 -7.10 -12.31
C LYS A 685 -0.13 -7.26 -10.83
N TYR A 686 -0.98 -8.24 -10.50
CA TYR A 686 -1.55 -8.40 -9.17
C TYR A 686 -1.69 -9.91 -8.85
N PHE A 687 -0.54 -10.60 -8.84
CA PHE A 687 -0.45 -12.06 -8.70
C PHE A 687 0.57 -12.55 -7.66
N GLY A 688 1.32 -11.65 -7.01
CA GLY A 688 2.07 -12.01 -5.80
C GLY A 688 1.18 -11.91 -4.57
N TYR A 689 1.59 -12.55 -3.48
CA TYR A 689 0.82 -12.66 -2.25
C TYR A 689 1.71 -12.51 -0.99
N ALA A 690 1.16 -12.00 0.10
CA ALA A 690 1.67 -12.27 1.45
C ALA A 690 0.50 -12.49 2.43
N GLY A 691 0.64 -13.42 3.38
CA GLY A 691 -0.37 -13.60 4.43
C GLY A 691 -0.49 -12.35 5.31
N ILE A 692 0.66 -11.89 5.83
CA ILE A 692 0.79 -10.66 6.62
C ILE A 692 1.93 -9.80 6.04
N HIS A 693 1.65 -8.53 5.73
CA HIS A 693 2.64 -7.52 5.33
C HIS A 693 2.65 -6.35 6.33
N MET A 694 3.81 -6.02 6.88
CA MET A 694 4.00 -4.84 7.74
C MET A 694 5.23 -4.02 7.29
N GLN A 695 5.05 -2.74 6.96
CA GLN A 695 6.13 -1.88 6.49
C GLN A 695 6.10 -0.49 7.13
N THR A 696 7.15 -0.12 7.86
CA THR A 696 7.31 1.27 8.32
C THR A 696 7.80 2.16 7.17
N ASN A 697 7.39 3.43 7.17
CA ASN A 697 7.96 4.54 6.40
C ASN A 697 8.26 4.20 4.92
N THR A 698 7.25 3.78 4.15
CA THR A 698 7.42 3.28 2.77
C THR A 698 7.90 4.34 1.77
N GLN A 699 7.93 5.59 2.21
CA GLN A 699 8.34 6.76 1.45
C GLN A 699 9.75 7.27 1.82
N LEU A 700 10.43 6.60 2.77
CA LEU A 700 11.78 6.93 3.22
C LEU A 700 11.93 8.40 3.67
N ARG A 701 10.98 8.93 4.44
CA ARG A 701 10.90 10.35 4.85
C ARG A 701 11.38 10.55 6.29
N ASP A 702 11.64 11.79 6.68
CA ASP A 702 11.68 12.17 8.11
C ASP A 702 10.24 12.32 8.61
N LEU A 703 9.68 11.25 9.18
CA LEU A 703 8.33 11.21 9.74
C LEU A 703 8.27 11.67 11.21
N ARG A 704 9.43 11.81 11.88
CA ARG A 704 9.57 12.08 13.32
C ARG A 704 8.95 11.02 14.25
N SER A 705 8.89 9.79 13.76
CA SER A 705 8.55 8.58 14.51
C SER A 705 9.43 8.42 15.76
N SER A 706 8.92 7.71 16.76
CA SER A 706 9.57 7.56 18.07
C SER A 706 10.99 6.97 17.99
N ASP A 707 11.83 7.31 18.99
CA ASP A 707 13.13 6.66 19.22
C ASP A 707 12.98 5.13 19.42
N THR A 708 11.79 4.64 19.81
CA THR A 708 11.47 3.22 20.01
C THR A 708 10.10 2.87 19.44
N GLY A 709 10.01 1.75 18.73
CA GLY A 709 8.74 1.16 18.25
C GLY A 709 8.58 -0.29 18.68
N HIS A 710 7.34 -0.80 18.68
CA HIS A 710 6.99 -2.16 19.12
C HIS A 710 5.99 -2.80 18.14
N PHE A 711 6.44 -3.87 17.47
CA PHE A 711 5.72 -4.53 16.38
C PHE A 711 5.53 -6.02 16.72
N GLU A 712 4.29 -6.44 16.95
CA GLU A 712 3.93 -7.80 17.34
C GLU A 712 3.17 -8.52 16.21
N ILE A 713 3.61 -9.72 15.86
CA ILE A 713 2.88 -10.66 15.00
C ILE A 713 2.85 -12.00 15.73
N SER A 714 1.77 -12.29 16.46
CA SER A 714 1.73 -13.45 17.37
C SER A 714 0.53 -14.38 17.18
N GLY A 715 0.76 -15.70 17.26
CA GLY A 715 -0.31 -16.71 17.27
C GLY A 715 -1.17 -16.82 16.00
N ASN A 716 -0.78 -16.20 14.88
CA ASN A 716 -1.56 -16.24 13.64
C ASN A 716 -1.37 -17.57 12.90
N THR A 717 -2.39 -18.01 12.18
CA THR A 717 -2.32 -19.17 11.27
C THR A 717 -2.42 -18.69 9.83
N ILE A 718 -1.47 -19.09 8.98
CA ILE A 718 -1.41 -18.75 7.55
C ILE A 718 -1.43 -20.06 6.76
N GLU A 719 -2.42 -20.27 5.91
CA GLU A 719 -2.69 -21.53 5.21
C GLU A 719 -2.64 -21.38 3.67
N ASN A 720 -2.46 -22.51 2.98
CA ASN A 720 -2.58 -22.65 1.52
C ASN A 720 -1.63 -21.75 0.69
N LEU A 721 -0.45 -21.41 1.22
CA LEU A 721 0.57 -20.69 0.45
C LEU A 721 1.02 -21.53 -0.77
N ASP A 722 0.95 -20.94 -1.96
CA ASP A 722 1.61 -21.47 -3.16
C ASP A 722 2.14 -20.34 -4.06
N VAL A 723 3.32 -20.56 -4.66
CA VAL A 723 4.03 -19.59 -5.48
C VAL A 723 3.41 -19.54 -6.87
N TYR A 724 2.64 -18.50 -7.15
CA TYR A 724 2.05 -18.30 -8.47
C TYR A 724 3.13 -18.15 -9.55
N GLN A 725 3.28 -19.20 -10.38
CA GLN A 725 4.27 -19.37 -11.46
C GLN A 725 5.75 -19.29 -11.02
N ASN A 726 6.20 -18.09 -10.66
CA ASN A 726 7.53 -17.75 -10.17
C ASN A 726 7.54 -16.36 -9.49
N ALA A 727 6.39 -15.89 -8.99
CA ALA A 727 6.27 -14.60 -8.31
C ALA A 727 7.33 -14.47 -7.19
N THR A 728 8.12 -13.40 -7.19
CA THR A 728 9.10 -13.12 -6.13
C THR A 728 8.41 -12.82 -4.80
N GLN A 729 7.19 -12.27 -4.86
CA GLN A 729 6.35 -11.99 -3.71
C GLN A 729 5.39 -13.16 -3.49
N THR A 730 5.80 -14.09 -2.64
CA THR A 730 4.94 -15.11 -2.01
C THR A 730 5.52 -15.32 -0.63
N TYR A 731 4.92 -14.67 0.37
CA TYR A 731 5.38 -14.68 1.76
C TYR A 731 4.32 -15.26 2.70
N GLY A 732 4.75 -15.89 3.80
CA GLY A 732 3.90 -16.00 4.98
C GLY A 732 3.81 -14.65 5.67
N ILE A 733 4.91 -14.26 6.31
CA ILE A 733 5.08 -12.97 6.98
C ILE A 733 6.16 -12.15 6.28
N GLU A 734 5.84 -10.91 5.91
CA GLU A 734 6.76 -9.93 5.32
C GLU A 734 6.80 -8.67 6.20
N PHE A 735 7.91 -8.48 6.94
CA PHE A 735 8.19 -7.25 7.69
C PHE A 735 9.27 -6.40 7.01
N ARG A 736 9.14 -5.07 7.11
CA ARG A 736 10.08 -4.10 6.54
C ARG A 736 10.18 -2.85 7.43
N ASN A 737 11.34 -2.59 8.03
CA ASN A 737 11.62 -1.30 8.67
C ASN A 737 12.38 -0.35 7.72
N HIS A 738 11.91 0.89 7.61
CA HIS A 738 12.61 1.99 6.96
C HIS A 738 12.96 3.17 7.87
N GLU A 739 12.58 3.14 9.15
CA GLU A 739 12.93 4.23 10.07
C GLU A 739 14.44 4.26 10.35
N PRO A 740 15.13 5.39 10.11
CA PRO A 740 16.59 5.42 10.07
C PRO A 740 17.27 5.38 11.44
N ASN A 741 16.55 5.73 12.51
CA ASN A 741 17.10 5.85 13.87
C ASN A 741 16.44 4.95 14.91
N MET A 742 15.19 4.53 14.67
CA MET A 742 14.35 3.83 15.64
C MET A 742 15.04 2.58 16.21
N HIS A 743 15.00 2.41 17.52
CA HIS A 743 15.30 1.14 18.18
C HIS A 743 14.00 0.36 18.36
N TYR A 744 13.58 -0.32 17.29
CA TYR A 744 12.36 -1.10 17.28
C TYR A 744 12.53 -2.45 18.00
N THR A 745 11.43 -2.99 18.51
CA THR A 745 11.28 -4.41 18.86
C THR A 745 10.31 -5.04 17.86
N LEU A 746 10.69 -6.17 17.27
CA LEU A 746 9.86 -6.97 16.38
C LEU A 746 9.72 -8.38 16.96
N ASP A 747 8.51 -8.76 17.36
CA ASP A 747 8.19 -10.06 17.95
C ASP A 747 7.30 -10.88 17.00
N ILE A 748 7.90 -11.82 16.27
CA ILE A 748 7.20 -12.80 15.42
C ILE A 748 7.15 -14.13 16.17
N THR A 749 6.06 -14.37 16.90
CA THR A 749 6.02 -15.40 17.96
C THR A 749 4.84 -16.37 17.83
N GLY A 750 5.12 -17.67 17.78
CA GLY A 750 4.10 -18.73 17.88
C GLY A 750 3.10 -18.79 16.72
N ASN A 751 3.47 -18.28 15.53
CA ASN A 751 2.63 -18.34 14.33
C ASN A 751 2.77 -19.71 13.64
N THR A 752 1.72 -20.14 12.93
CA THR A 752 1.70 -21.32 12.06
C THR A 752 1.65 -20.89 10.59
N ILE A 753 2.52 -21.44 9.74
CA ILE A 753 2.65 -21.08 8.32
C ILE A 753 2.71 -22.33 7.45
N GLU A 754 1.67 -22.59 6.67
CA GLU A 754 1.46 -23.83 5.91
C GLU A 754 1.17 -23.58 4.42
N GLY A 755 1.57 -24.52 3.55
CA GLY A 755 1.31 -24.45 2.13
C GLY A 755 2.09 -25.45 1.27
N ALA A 756 1.88 -25.37 -0.04
CA ALA A 756 2.61 -26.13 -1.05
C ALA A 756 3.96 -25.48 -1.38
N SER A 757 4.01 -24.15 -1.53
CA SER A 757 5.29 -23.45 -1.71
C SER A 757 5.25 -22.00 -1.28
N THR A 758 6.40 -21.50 -0.81
CA THR A 758 6.58 -20.08 -0.49
C THR A 758 7.96 -19.62 -0.93
N LYS A 759 8.12 -18.34 -1.26
CA LYS A 759 9.45 -17.76 -1.48
C LYS A 759 10.17 -17.61 -0.14
N TYR A 760 9.46 -17.14 0.88
CA TYR A 760 9.92 -17.05 2.26
C TYR A 760 8.74 -17.29 3.21
N ALA A 761 8.90 -18.14 4.22
CA ALA A 761 7.89 -18.28 5.26
C ALA A 761 7.87 -17.02 6.14
N ILE A 762 9.06 -16.54 6.54
CA ILE A 762 9.24 -15.29 7.28
C ILE A 762 10.36 -14.49 6.63
N ALA A 763 10.08 -13.23 6.28
CA ALA A 763 11.07 -12.29 5.76
C ALA A 763 11.05 -10.97 6.55
N VAL A 764 12.23 -10.52 6.97
CA VAL A 764 12.47 -9.25 7.67
C VAL A 764 13.45 -8.47 6.79
N ILE A 765 12.94 -7.54 5.97
CA ILE A 765 13.68 -6.88 4.88
C ILE A 765 13.77 -5.38 5.17
N ASN A 766 14.71 -5.02 6.04
CA ASN A 766 14.87 -3.68 6.58
C ASN A 766 15.89 -2.86 5.78
N ASN A 767 15.65 -1.57 5.65
CA ASN A 767 16.55 -0.64 4.97
C ASN A 767 16.47 0.74 5.62
N THR A 768 17.40 1.03 6.52
CA THR A 768 17.37 2.18 7.43
C THR A 768 17.99 3.46 6.84
N LYS A 769 18.04 3.59 5.52
CA LYS A 769 18.72 4.72 4.86
C LYS A 769 18.06 6.08 5.16
N ASN A 770 18.80 7.00 5.79
CA ASN A 770 18.36 8.39 5.90
C ASN A 770 18.56 9.12 4.57
N THR A 771 17.51 9.17 3.75
CA THR A 771 17.49 9.85 2.44
C THR A 771 17.75 11.36 2.55
N THR A 772 17.25 12.01 3.62
CA THR A 772 17.29 13.46 3.82
C THR A 772 18.70 13.95 4.11
N LEU A 773 19.50 13.18 4.86
CA LEU A 773 20.91 13.44 5.12
C LEU A 773 21.85 12.76 4.11
N GLY A 774 21.34 11.80 3.34
CA GLY A 774 22.14 10.95 2.45
C GLY A 774 23.02 9.95 3.19
N THR A 775 22.72 9.65 4.46
CA THR A 775 23.52 8.80 5.34
C THR A 775 22.88 7.44 5.58
N ASN A 776 23.70 6.47 5.96
CA ASN A 776 23.23 5.23 6.54
C ASN A 776 22.54 5.49 7.89
N GLY A 777 21.57 4.65 8.24
CA GLY A 777 20.86 4.68 9.53
C GLY A 777 21.55 3.84 10.60
N GLN A 778 20.90 3.69 11.74
CA GLN A 778 21.43 2.94 12.87
C GLN A 778 21.32 1.41 12.69
N GLY A 779 20.38 0.93 11.86
CA GLY A 779 20.18 -0.49 11.59
C GLY A 779 19.45 -1.24 12.71
N SER A 780 19.89 -2.48 12.97
CA SER A 780 19.20 -3.48 13.80
C SER A 780 18.56 -2.94 15.08
N GLY A 781 17.30 -3.32 15.32
CA GLY A 781 16.63 -3.25 16.62
C GLY A 781 16.78 -4.56 17.38
N THR A 782 15.75 -4.95 18.12
CA THR A 782 15.58 -6.33 18.61
C THR A 782 14.62 -7.07 17.68
N ILE A 783 15.05 -8.20 17.10
CA ILE A 783 14.22 -9.07 16.26
C ILE A 783 14.12 -10.44 16.91
N ASN A 784 12.90 -10.88 17.22
CA ASN A 784 12.60 -12.19 17.76
C ASN A 784 11.72 -12.96 16.77
N VAL A 785 12.19 -14.14 16.35
CA VAL A 785 11.44 -15.15 15.59
C VAL A 785 11.39 -16.40 16.47
N VAL A 786 10.32 -16.56 17.24
CA VAL A 786 10.28 -17.49 18.38
C VAL A 786 9.07 -18.44 18.31
N ASP A 787 9.30 -19.73 18.59
CA ASP A 787 8.26 -20.77 18.72
C ASP A 787 7.30 -20.92 17.50
N ASN A 788 7.66 -20.41 16.32
CA ASN A 788 6.81 -20.50 15.13
C ASN A 788 6.86 -21.91 14.51
N THR A 789 5.75 -22.35 13.93
CA THR A 789 5.65 -23.59 13.13
C THR A 789 5.56 -23.23 11.65
N ILE A 790 6.43 -23.80 10.83
CA ILE A 790 6.46 -23.60 9.38
C ILE A 790 6.47 -24.99 8.74
N ASP A 791 5.45 -25.32 7.92
CA ASP A 791 5.34 -26.62 7.27
C ASP A 791 4.92 -26.49 5.79
N ILE A 792 5.92 -26.51 4.91
CA ILE A 792 5.80 -26.19 3.47
C ILE A 792 6.32 -27.37 2.65
N ASP A 793 5.70 -27.73 1.52
CA ASP A 793 6.27 -28.80 0.67
C ASP A 793 7.61 -28.38 0.03
N ARG A 794 7.67 -27.18 -0.56
CA ARG A 794 8.81 -26.73 -1.37
C ARG A 794 9.25 -25.28 -1.15
N ILE A 795 10.57 -25.07 -1.09
CA ILE A 795 11.20 -23.75 -1.20
C ILE A 795 11.81 -23.63 -2.60
N PRO A 796 11.29 -22.74 -3.48
CA PRO A 796 11.79 -22.59 -4.84
C PRO A 796 13.22 -22.03 -4.90
N LYS A 797 13.86 -22.28 -6.05
CA LYS A 797 15.20 -21.76 -6.34
C LYS A 797 15.31 -20.24 -6.19
N GLY A 798 16.36 -19.81 -5.49
CA GLY A 798 16.75 -18.40 -5.36
C GLY A 798 16.27 -17.70 -4.09
N THR A 799 15.56 -18.41 -3.20
CA THR A 799 15.07 -17.86 -1.92
C THR A 799 15.39 -18.82 -0.76
N MET A 800 14.77 -18.65 0.41
CA MET A 800 15.06 -19.43 1.64
C MET A 800 13.89 -19.33 2.63
N PRO A 801 13.70 -20.29 3.57
CA PRO A 801 12.56 -20.29 4.49
C PRO A 801 12.47 -19.05 5.38
N VAL A 802 13.58 -18.69 6.05
CA VAL A 802 13.67 -17.52 6.94
C VAL A 802 14.80 -16.60 6.49
N PHE A 803 14.48 -15.33 6.23
CA PHE A 803 15.43 -14.33 5.74
C PHE A 803 15.35 -13.04 6.56
N ILE A 804 16.47 -12.60 7.12
CA ILE A 804 16.58 -11.39 7.93
C ILE A 804 17.73 -10.53 7.38
N ILE A 805 17.42 -9.32 6.90
CA ILE A 805 18.39 -8.40 6.33
C ILE A 805 18.19 -6.95 6.81
N GLU A 806 19.31 -6.29 7.11
CA GLU A 806 19.41 -4.88 7.53
C GLU A 806 20.33 -4.12 6.55
N GLU A 807 19.71 -3.34 5.66
CA GLU A 807 20.35 -2.55 4.60
C GLU A 807 20.64 -1.11 5.03
N ASN A 808 21.69 -0.53 4.44
CA ASN A 808 22.11 0.87 4.65
C ASN A 808 22.24 1.26 6.14
N ASN A 809 22.69 0.32 6.98
CA ASN A 809 23.01 0.55 8.39
C ASN A 809 24.45 1.13 8.56
N SER A 810 24.74 1.65 9.75
CA SER A 810 26.00 2.36 10.07
C SER A 810 27.23 1.47 10.22
N GLY A 811 27.05 0.15 10.34
CA GLY A 811 28.11 -0.80 10.68
C GLY A 811 28.55 -0.79 12.16
N GLN A 812 27.97 0.06 13.00
CA GLN A 812 28.13 -0.02 14.46
C GLN A 812 27.23 -1.14 15.01
N LEU A 813 27.72 -1.97 15.92
CA LEU A 813 26.91 -3.03 16.50
C LEU A 813 25.84 -2.48 17.46
N ARG A 814 24.59 -2.93 17.32
CA ARG A 814 23.49 -2.68 18.26
C ARG A 814 22.33 -3.65 18.08
N GLY A 815 21.69 -4.02 19.19
CA GLY A 815 20.51 -4.88 19.16
C GLY A 815 20.85 -6.37 18.95
N GLU A 816 19.81 -7.18 18.84
CA GLU A 816 19.91 -8.65 18.88
C GLU A 816 18.92 -9.29 17.89
N VAL A 817 19.33 -10.40 17.27
CA VAL A 817 18.46 -11.22 16.41
C VAL A 817 18.38 -12.62 16.99
N THR A 818 17.19 -13.02 17.44
CA THR A 818 16.93 -14.34 18.02
C THR A 818 16.00 -15.14 17.11
N VAL A 819 16.44 -16.33 16.72
CA VAL A 819 15.64 -17.35 16.02
C VAL A 819 15.64 -18.59 16.91
N SER A 820 14.58 -18.80 17.71
CA SER A 820 14.61 -19.80 18.77
C SER A 820 13.32 -20.63 18.89
N GLY A 821 13.45 -21.92 19.18
CA GLY A 821 12.29 -22.81 19.44
C GLY A 821 11.38 -23.09 18.24
N ASN A 822 11.69 -22.58 17.05
CA ASN A 822 10.86 -22.75 15.86
C ASN A 822 10.92 -24.20 15.34
N SER A 823 9.82 -24.67 14.76
CA SER A 823 9.74 -25.93 14.02
C SER A 823 9.60 -25.63 12.53
N LEU A 824 10.64 -25.91 11.74
CA LEU A 824 10.68 -25.67 10.30
C LEU A 824 10.78 -27.01 9.56
N THR A 825 9.70 -27.35 8.85
CA THR A 825 9.57 -28.55 8.02
C THR A 825 9.44 -28.16 6.54
N ILE A 826 10.34 -28.66 5.70
CA ILE A 826 10.28 -28.57 4.24
C ILE A 826 10.07 -29.98 3.68
N ARG A 827 8.79 -30.37 3.48
CA ARG A 827 8.34 -31.78 3.35
C ARG A 827 8.86 -32.50 2.10
N GLU A 828 9.06 -31.82 0.99
CA GLU A 828 9.49 -32.45 -0.27
C GLU A 828 10.87 -32.00 -0.76
N GLN A 829 11.14 -30.69 -0.85
CA GLN A 829 12.40 -30.19 -1.43
C GLN A 829 12.70 -28.72 -1.11
N SER A 830 13.86 -28.48 -0.50
CA SER A 830 14.56 -27.19 -0.62
C SER A 830 15.38 -27.13 -1.92
N ASP A 831 15.16 -26.10 -2.74
CA ASP A 831 16.07 -25.62 -3.79
C ASP A 831 16.69 -24.25 -3.42
N GLY A 832 16.62 -23.86 -2.15
CA GLY A 832 17.00 -22.53 -1.67
C GLY A 832 18.46 -22.15 -1.92
N THR A 833 18.80 -20.88 -1.67
CA THR A 833 20.22 -20.47 -1.58
C THR A 833 20.82 -20.81 -0.23
N ILE A 834 19.97 -20.94 0.81
CA ILE A 834 20.24 -21.35 2.19
C ILE A 834 19.07 -22.25 2.59
N GLU A 835 19.34 -23.38 3.26
CA GLU A 835 18.33 -24.42 3.51
C GLU A 835 17.35 -24.06 4.65
N GLY A 836 17.80 -23.26 5.63
CA GLY A 836 17.03 -22.91 6.84
C GLY A 836 16.87 -21.40 7.05
N VAL A 837 17.92 -20.74 7.55
CA VAL A 837 17.88 -19.33 7.95
C VAL A 837 19.12 -18.54 7.51
N GLN A 838 18.90 -17.35 6.94
CA GLN A 838 19.95 -16.38 6.64
C GLN A 838 19.73 -15.05 7.36
N MET A 839 20.81 -14.52 7.95
CA MET A 839 20.85 -13.27 8.69
C MET A 839 21.97 -12.37 8.15
N ILE A 840 21.67 -11.09 7.87
CA ILE A 840 22.60 -10.14 7.25
C ILE A 840 22.40 -8.76 7.88
N GLY A 841 23.25 -8.34 8.83
CA GLY A 841 23.04 -7.05 9.52
C GLY A 841 24.14 -6.64 10.49
N ASN A 842 23.84 -5.65 11.33
CA ASN A 842 24.73 -5.07 12.34
C ASN A 842 24.22 -5.30 13.79
N ALA A 843 23.52 -6.41 14.04
CA ALA A 843 23.17 -6.79 15.41
C ALA A 843 24.43 -7.20 16.18
N GLU A 844 24.49 -6.86 17.47
CA GLU A 844 25.61 -7.21 18.34
C GLU A 844 25.66 -8.71 18.61
N THR A 845 24.48 -9.33 18.75
CA THR A 845 24.32 -10.76 18.98
C THR A 845 23.29 -11.38 18.03
N TYR A 846 23.60 -12.59 17.57
CA TYR A 846 22.72 -13.47 16.80
C TYR A 846 22.56 -14.80 17.55
N ARG A 847 21.33 -15.31 17.63
CA ARG A 847 21.00 -16.62 18.22
C ARG A 847 20.20 -17.46 17.25
N VAL A 848 20.63 -18.69 17.03
CA VAL A 848 19.84 -19.76 16.40
C VAL A 848 19.80 -20.92 17.38
N THR A 849 18.78 -21.00 18.23
CA THR A 849 18.80 -21.85 19.43
C THR A 849 17.58 -22.74 19.56
N ASP A 850 17.79 -24.01 19.91
CA ASP A 850 16.72 -24.98 20.24
C ASP A 850 15.63 -25.14 19.14
N ASN A 851 15.94 -24.83 17.87
CA ASN A 851 15.02 -25.01 16.75
C ASN A 851 15.04 -26.46 16.22
N THR A 852 13.93 -26.90 15.63
CA THR A 852 13.85 -28.14 14.86
C THR A 852 13.81 -27.82 13.36
N PHE A 853 14.71 -28.44 12.59
CA PHE A 853 14.81 -28.30 11.14
C PHE A 853 14.63 -29.67 10.47
N GLU A 854 13.49 -29.95 9.85
CA GLU A 854 13.27 -31.15 9.02
C GLU A 854 13.27 -30.73 7.54
N ILE A 855 14.37 -30.97 6.83
CA ILE A 855 14.59 -30.43 5.48
C ILE A 855 14.97 -31.54 4.50
N HIS A 856 14.11 -31.77 3.52
CA HIS A 856 14.32 -32.73 2.44
C HIS A 856 14.88 -32.07 1.17
N GLY A 857 15.58 -32.87 0.35
CA GLY A 857 16.16 -32.44 -0.93
C GLY A 857 17.65 -32.75 -1.10
N THR A 858 18.36 -31.87 -1.82
CA THR A 858 19.77 -32.11 -2.20
C THR A 858 20.74 -31.88 -1.03
N MET A 859 20.42 -30.95 -0.13
CA MET A 859 21.19 -30.60 1.06
C MET A 859 22.66 -30.29 0.77
N ASP A 860 22.89 -29.31 -0.11
CA ASP A 860 24.23 -28.84 -0.52
C ASP A 860 24.49 -27.35 -0.24
N LYS A 861 23.52 -26.62 0.36
CA LYS A 861 23.69 -25.24 0.85
C LYS A 861 23.84 -25.20 2.38
N PRO A 862 24.38 -24.13 2.98
CA PRO A 862 24.35 -23.95 4.43
C PRO A 862 22.92 -24.00 4.99
N VAL A 863 22.74 -24.54 6.20
CA VAL A 863 21.45 -24.49 6.93
C VAL A 863 21.28 -23.14 7.62
N ILE A 864 22.37 -22.60 8.16
CA ILE A 864 22.44 -21.32 8.86
C ILE A 864 23.48 -20.44 8.16
N SER A 865 23.16 -19.19 7.89
CA SER A 865 24.08 -18.19 7.32
C SER A 865 24.05 -16.88 8.10
N LEU A 866 25.23 -16.38 8.50
CA LEU A 866 25.40 -15.03 9.04
C LEU A 866 26.43 -14.23 8.25
N LEU A 867 25.96 -13.27 7.47
CA LEU A 867 26.78 -12.31 6.73
C LEU A 867 26.81 -10.98 7.48
N GLY A 868 27.50 -10.96 8.62
CA GLY A 868 27.63 -9.79 9.49
C GLY A 868 28.22 -8.57 8.75
N ARG A 869 27.53 -7.43 8.87
CA ARG A 869 27.83 -6.11 8.29
C ARG A 869 28.39 -5.16 9.37
N ALA A 870 29.38 -5.62 10.14
CA ALA A 870 30.06 -4.82 11.16
C ALA A 870 31.22 -4.00 10.58
N GLY A 871 31.55 -2.87 11.21
CA GLY A 871 32.65 -1.98 10.80
C GLY A 871 34.02 -2.48 11.26
N SER A 872 34.39 -2.17 12.51
CA SER A 872 35.62 -2.64 13.18
C SER A 872 35.36 -3.53 14.39
N GLU A 873 34.09 -3.85 14.63
CA GLU A 873 33.58 -4.63 15.76
C GLU A 873 33.27 -6.06 15.28
N ILE A 874 33.16 -7.00 16.23
CA ILE A 874 32.97 -8.44 15.93
C ILE A 874 31.62 -8.85 16.53
N PRO A 875 30.61 -9.18 15.71
CA PRO A 875 29.34 -9.70 16.22
C PRO A 875 29.47 -11.16 16.65
N GLU A 876 28.68 -11.54 17.65
CA GLU A 876 28.64 -12.92 18.18
C GLU A 876 27.47 -13.71 17.58
N LEU A 877 27.71 -14.98 17.25
CA LEU A 877 26.69 -15.93 16.81
C LEU A 877 26.69 -17.18 17.71
N PHE A 878 25.56 -17.42 18.37
CA PHE A 878 25.30 -18.60 19.16
C PHE A 878 24.39 -19.56 18.38
N VAL A 879 24.85 -20.80 18.17
CA VAL A 879 24.07 -21.86 17.51
C VAL A 879 24.06 -23.10 18.40
N SER A 880 23.06 -23.26 19.26
CA SER A 880 23.03 -24.34 20.26
C SER A 880 21.70 -25.06 20.35
N GLY A 881 21.75 -26.38 20.57
CA GLY A 881 20.57 -27.20 20.86
C GLY A 881 19.63 -27.50 19.69
N ASN A 882 19.97 -27.08 18.46
CA ASN A 882 19.11 -27.31 17.29
C ASN A 882 19.19 -28.78 16.83
N ASP A 883 18.05 -29.38 16.46
CA ASP A 883 18.00 -30.69 15.81
C ASP A 883 17.73 -30.54 14.31
N ILE A 884 18.54 -31.23 13.49
CA ILE A 884 18.52 -31.11 12.02
C ILE A 884 18.29 -32.50 11.42
N THR A 885 17.08 -32.74 10.91
CA THR A 885 16.71 -33.97 10.19
C THR A 885 16.77 -33.73 8.68
N THR A 886 17.49 -34.59 7.95
CA THR A 886 17.66 -34.47 6.49
C THR A 886 17.86 -35.82 5.80
N ASP A 887 17.69 -35.88 4.48
CA ASP A 887 17.92 -37.10 3.66
C ASP A 887 19.38 -37.62 3.67
N LEU A 888 20.33 -36.88 4.26
CA LEU A 888 21.74 -37.24 4.31
C LEU A 888 21.99 -38.41 5.29
N THR A 889 22.06 -39.63 4.74
CA THR A 889 22.41 -40.87 5.47
C THR A 889 23.78 -40.86 6.17
N GLY A 890 24.65 -39.89 5.87
CA GLY A 890 25.99 -39.75 6.42
C GLY A 890 26.08 -38.85 7.66
N ASN A 891 27.09 -37.98 7.66
CA ASN A 891 27.19 -36.81 8.54
C ASN A 891 26.85 -35.56 7.71
N LEU A 892 26.32 -34.53 8.35
CA LEU A 892 26.20 -33.19 7.76
C LEU A 892 27.57 -32.65 7.29
N TYR A 893 27.55 -31.86 6.21
CA TYR A 893 28.75 -31.25 5.62
C TYR A 893 29.31 -30.14 6.53
N ARG A 894 30.62 -29.89 6.46
CA ARG A 894 31.32 -28.97 7.39
C ARG A 894 30.90 -27.50 7.28
N SER A 895 30.28 -27.10 6.19
CA SER A 895 29.81 -25.74 5.88
C SER A 895 28.32 -25.56 6.14
N TRP A 896 27.74 -26.29 7.10
CA TRP A 896 26.33 -26.14 7.50
C TRP A 896 26.03 -24.82 8.21
N ILE A 897 27.05 -24.21 8.81
CA ILE A 897 27.08 -22.78 9.17
C ILE A 897 27.96 -22.06 8.15
N GLU A 898 27.38 -21.09 7.43
CA GLU A 898 28.09 -20.05 6.70
C GLU A 898 28.28 -18.82 7.59
N ARG A 899 29.47 -18.20 7.49
CA ARG A 899 29.80 -16.97 8.22
C ARG A 899 30.80 -16.11 7.44
N ASN A 900 30.73 -14.80 7.66
CA ASN A 900 31.85 -13.92 7.34
C ASN A 900 33.06 -14.22 8.26
N THR A 901 34.28 -13.89 7.82
CA THR A 901 35.52 -14.15 8.56
C THR A 901 35.70 -13.31 9.82
N VAL A 902 34.91 -12.24 9.97
CA VAL A 902 34.92 -11.27 11.08
C VAL A 902 33.79 -11.52 12.10
N VAL A 903 33.33 -12.77 12.24
CA VAL A 903 32.26 -13.18 13.16
C VAL A 903 32.81 -14.18 14.19
N ASP A 904 32.51 -13.95 15.47
CA ASP A 904 32.74 -14.92 16.53
C ASP A 904 31.58 -15.92 16.54
N VAL A 905 31.87 -17.22 16.49
CA VAL A 905 30.85 -18.28 16.42
C VAL A 905 31.07 -19.32 17.50
N TYR A 906 30.00 -19.57 18.25
CA TYR A 906 29.90 -20.54 19.32
C TYR A 906 28.77 -21.51 18.98
N ALA A 907 29.11 -22.70 18.51
CA ALA A 907 28.12 -23.74 18.20
C ALA A 907 28.41 -25.05 18.94
N ASP A 908 27.47 -25.49 19.76
CA ASP A 908 27.54 -26.71 20.59
C ASP A 908 26.17 -27.41 20.67
N ASN A 909 26.12 -28.63 21.20
CA ASN A 909 24.88 -29.37 21.52
C ASN A 909 23.85 -29.58 20.37
N ASN A 910 24.18 -29.23 19.12
CA ASN A 910 23.31 -29.45 17.95
C ASN A 910 23.37 -30.90 17.48
N THR A 911 22.30 -31.39 16.85
CA THR A 911 22.24 -32.74 16.28
C THR A 911 21.93 -32.75 14.78
N HIS A 912 22.42 -33.78 14.08
CA HIS A 912 22.01 -34.13 12.71
C HIS A 912 21.55 -35.59 12.67
N ASN A 913 20.33 -35.84 12.23
CA ASN A 913 19.71 -37.17 12.16
C ASN A 913 19.91 -37.97 13.47
N GLY A 914 19.64 -37.32 14.61
CA GLY A 914 19.78 -37.90 15.96
C GLY A 914 21.21 -38.16 16.44
N LYS A 915 22.23 -37.56 15.82
CA LYS A 915 23.65 -37.66 16.22
C LYS A 915 24.22 -36.28 16.54
N GLU A 916 25.01 -36.18 17.61
CA GLU A 916 25.72 -34.96 18.00
C GLU A 916 26.65 -34.45 16.87
N LEU A 917 26.52 -33.17 16.52
CA LEU A 917 27.43 -32.45 15.63
C LEU A 917 28.66 -31.98 16.41
N ALA A 918 29.80 -31.90 15.73
CA ALA A 918 31.04 -31.43 16.36
C ALA A 918 30.96 -29.94 16.73
N GLU A 919 31.42 -29.60 17.93
CA GLU A 919 31.56 -28.23 18.43
C GLU A 919 32.32 -27.35 17.43
N VAL A 920 31.78 -26.16 17.14
CA VAL A 920 32.41 -25.14 16.30
C VAL A 920 32.64 -23.89 17.14
N GLN A 921 33.86 -23.73 17.65
CA GLN A 921 34.34 -22.47 18.20
C GLN A 921 35.19 -21.73 17.14
N HIS A 922 34.84 -20.49 16.86
CA HIS A 922 35.60 -19.57 16.01
C HIS A 922 35.69 -18.22 16.73
N ILE A 923 36.92 -17.77 17.02
CA ILE A 923 37.19 -16.50 17.67
C ILE A 923 38.12 -15.69 16.79
N VAL A 924 37.70 -14.48 16.42
CA VAL A 924 38.41 -13.56 15.56
C VAL A 924 39.51 -12.88 16.36
N SER A 925 40.76 -13.32 16.17
CA SER A 925 41.92 -12.62 16.72
C SER A 925 41.97 -11.19 16.16
N THR A 926 41.72 -10.19 17.02
CA THR A 926 41.64 -8.73 16.75
C THR A 926 42.16 -8.27 15.38
N PRO A 927 41.32 -7.66 14.53
CA PRO A 927 41.76 -7.09 13.25
C PRO A 927 42.96 -6.16 13.43
N ALA A 928 43.97 -6.31 12.56
CA ALA A 928 45.09 -5.38 12.54
C ALA A 928 44.58 -3.99 12.15
N ALA A 929 44.95 -2.95 12.92
CA ALA A 929 44.51 -1.58 12.69
C ALA A 929 44.85 -1.13 11.26
N GLY A 930 43.81 -0.95 10.43
CA GLY A 930 43.94 -0.72 8.99
C GLY A 930 43.23 -1.73 8.09
N TYR A 931 42.57 -2.77 8.64
CA TYR A 931 41.60 -3.55 7.87
C TYR A 931 40.38 -2.67 7.55
N ALA A 932 40.26 -2.28 6.28
CA ALA A 932 38.99 -1.84 5.72
C ALA A 932 38.19 -3.10 5.35
N PRO A 933 36.88 -3.15 5.62
CA PRO A 933 36.05 -4.25 5.11
C PRO A 933 36.11 -4.27 3.58
N GLU A 934 35.96 -5.45 2.98
CA GLU A 934 35.72 -5.54 1.53
C GLU A 934 34.45 -4.75 1.19
N THR A 935 34.46 -4.07 0.03
CA THR A 935 33.26 -3.43 -0.51
C THR A 935 32.16 -4.47 -0.70
N ALA A 936 30.90 -4.05 -0.59
CA ALA A 936 29.71 -4.93 -0.60
C ALA A 936 29.42 -5.67 -1.93
N GLU A 937 30.44 -5.82 -2.78
CA GLU A 937 30.40 -6.46 -4.11
C GLU A 937 30.61 -7.99 -4.04
N THR A 938 31.13 -8.52 -2.93
CA THR A 938 31.34 -9.98 -2.74
C THR A 938 30.17 -10.68 -2.05
N ALA A 939 29.27 -9.94 -1.39
CA ALA A 939 27.91 -10.42 -1.19
C ALA A 939 27.20 -10.40 -2.55
N HIS A 940 26.59 -11.51 -2.95
CA HIS A 940 25.67 -11.48 -4.09
C HIS A 940 24.46 -10.61 -3.70
N VAL A 941 24.48 -9.35 -4.11
CA VAL A 941 23.28 -8.51 -4.16
C VAL A 941 22.35 -9.13 -5.18
N LEU A 942 21.47 -10.02 -4.70
CA LEU A 942 20.24 -10.35 -5.36
C LEU A 942 19.44 -9.05 -5.45
N ASP A 943 19.44 -8.45 -6.65
CA ASP A 943 18.40 -7.50 -7.04
C ASP A 943 17.07 -8.27 -7.09
N LEU A 944 16.43 -8.37 -5.93
CA LEU A 944 15.16 -9.07 -5.74
C LEU A 944 13.98 -8.29 -6.36
N GLY A 945 14.19 -7.08 -6.89
CA GLY A 945 13.14 -6.25 -7.49
C GLY A 945 12.06 -5.74 -6.53
N ILE A 946 12.20 -5.99 -5.22
CA ILE A 946 11.24 -5.57 -4.18
C ILE A 946 11.53 -4.14 -3.73
N GLY A 947 11.00 -3.18 -4.50
CA GLY A 947 11.27 -1.75 -4.34
C GLY A 947 10.25 -0.84 -5.05
N SER A 948 8.95 -1.19 -5.02
CA SER A 948 7.86 -0.31 -5.47
C SER A 948 6.55 -0.66 -4.75
N ASP A 949 5.60 0.28 -4.69
CA ASP A 949 4.23 0.11 -4.13
C ASP A 949 3.32 -0.80 -5.01
N THR A 950 3.93 -1.68 -5.83
CA THR A 950 3.31 -2.51 -6.86
C THR A 950 3.85 -3.94 -6.83
N ILE A 951 2.95 -4.93 -6.73
CA ILE A 951 3.27 -6.38 -6.72
C ILE A 951 3.48 -6.88 -8.17
N SER A 952 4.30 -6.15 -8.92
CA SER A 952 4.59 -6.43 -10.32
C SER A 952 5.75 -7.41 -10.48
N GLY A 953 5.45 -8.71 -10.38
CA GLY A 953 6.46 -9.76 -10.54
C GLY A 953 7.21 -9.65 -11.87
N THR A 954 8.50 -9.35 -11.79
CA THR A 954 9.45 -9.32 -12.92
C THR A 954 9.92 -10.73 -13.23
N GLY A 955 9.75 -11.18 -14.48
CA GLY A 955 10.16 -12.52 -14.89
C GLY A 955 11.67 -12.62 -15.06
N THR A 956 12.36 -13.25 -14.11
CA THR A 956 13.82 -13.46 -14.18
C THR A 956 14.16 -14.46 -15.30
N ASN A 957 14.71 -13.96 -16.41
CA ASN A 957 15.16 -14.81 -17.52
C ASN A 957 16.34 -15.70 -17.09
N GLN A 958 16.26 -17.02 -17.36
CA GLN A 958 17.38 -17.93 -17.12
C GLN A 958 18.53 -17.69 -18.11
N ALA A 959 19.70 -17.29 -17.62
CA ALA A 959 20.95 -17.37 -18.38
C ALA A 959 22.19 -17.54 -17.48
N ALA A 960 23.04 -18.51 -17.83
CA ALA A 960 24.46 -18.57 -17.48
C ALA A 960 24.89 -18.54 -15.99
N TYR A 961 24.59 -19.62 -15.25
CA TYR A 961 25.64 -20.17 -14.38
C TYR A 961 26.70 -20.83 -15.27
N LYS A 962 27.99 -20.60 -14.99
CA LYS A 962 29.10 -21.40 -15.53
C LYS A 962 30.10 -21.72 -14.42
N GLN A 963 30.45 -23.00 -14.32
CA GLN A 963 31.44 -23.51 -13.37
C GLN A 963 32.83 -22.94 -13.64
N THR A 964 33.61 -22.75 -12.58
CA THR A 964 35.04 -22.44 -12.66
C THR A 964 35.84 -23.70 -12.34
N GLU A 965 36.48 -24.30 -13.34
CA GLU A 965 37.60 -25.23 -13.12
C GLU A 965 38.91 -24.56 -13.55
N THR A 966 39.92 -24.67 -12.70
CA THR A 966 41.25 -24.06 -12.89
C THR A 966 42.31 -25.11 -13.16
N ALA A 967 43.00 -25.04 -14.30
CA ALA A 967 44.32 -25.65 -14.49
C ALA A 967 45.12 -24.96 -15.61
N GLU A 968 46.45 -25.02 -15.49
CA GLU A 968 47.39 -24.18 -16.22
C GLU A 968 47.90 -24.75 -17.56
N THR A 969 48.20 -23.84 -18.49
CA THR A 969 49.33 -23.89 -19.45
C THR A 969 49.48 -25.05 -20.48
N ALA A 970 49.30 -24.64 -21.74
CA ALA A 970 50.34 -24.63 -22.79
C ALA A 970 50.54 -25.79 -23.79
N THR A 971 51.16 -25.40 -24.92
CA THR A 971 51.59 -26.16 -26.10
C THR A 971 50.49 -26.57 -27.09
N ALA A 972 50.89 -26.75 -28.35
CA ALA A 972 50.00 -26.92 -29.50
C ALA A 972 50.63 -27.85 -30.54
N SER A 973 49.79 -28.65 -31.22
CA SER A 973 50.06 -29.11 -32.58
C SER A 973 48.80 -29.66 -33.26
N GLU A 974 48.82 -29.61 -34.57
CA GLU A 974 47.83 -30.17 -35.50
C GLU A 974 47.61 -31.69 -35.29
N SER A 975 46.40 -32.18 -35.52
CA SER A 975 46.16 -33.11 -36.64
C SER A 975 44.68 -33.48 -36.80
N THR A 976 44.19 -33.35 -38.03
CA THR A 976 42.95 -33.97 -38.51
C THR A 976 43.24 -35.36 -39.06
N ALA A 977 42.39 -36.37 -38.79
CA ALA A 977 41.81 -37.25 -39.82
C ALA A 977 41.00 -38.43 -39.20
N GLU A 978 40.09 -38.96 -40.02
CA GLU A 978 39.53 -40.33 -40.00
C GLU A 978 38.89 -40.85 -38.69
N LEU A 979 37.55 -40.71 -38.62
CA LEU A 979 36.69 -41.91 -38.59
C LEU A 979 35.24 -41.54 -38.99
N SER A 980 34.92 -41.72 -40.27
CA SER A 980 33.60 -41.48 -40.83
C SER A 980 33.08 -42.71 -41.57
N GLU A 981 32.44 -43.65 -40.84
CA GLU A 981 31.41 -44.55 -41.40
C GLU A 981 30.78 -45.42 -40.30
N GLN A 982 29.56 -45.07 -39.85
CA GLN A 982 28.36 -45.91 -40.03
C GLN A 982 27.11 -45.16 -39.55
N LEU A 983 26.00 -45.35 -40.27
CA LEU A 983 24.73 -44.62 -40.09
C LEU A 983 23.63 -45.56 -39.58
N SER A 984 23.01 -45.19 -38.47
CA SER A 984 21.63 -45.53 -38.08
C SER A 984 21.25 -44.74 -36.81
N ASP A 985 20.04 -44.21 -36.63
CA ASP A 985 18.93 -44.01 -37.56
C ASP A 985 18.12 -42.77 -37.12
N GLY A 986 17.44 -42.10 -38.07
CA GLY A 986 16.25 -41.29 -37.82
C GLY A 986 16.39 -39.98 -37.04
N LEU A 987 16.68 -38.87 -37.73
CA LEU A 987 16.11 -37.53 -37.50
C LEU A 987 16.40 -36.63 -38.73
N PRO A 988 15.39 -36.07 -39.43
CA PRO A 988 15.63 -35.21 -40.59
C PRO A 988 16.14 -33.82 -40.18
N ALA A 989 16.91 -33.17 -41.06
CA ALA A 989 17.51 -31.86 -40.81
C ALA A 989 16.49 -30.71 -40.95
N LEU A 990 16.81 -29.57 -40.33
CA LEU A 990 15.94 -28.41 -40.09
C LEU A 990 15.45 -27.62 -41.34
N ASN A 991 15.62 -28.16 -42.55
CA ASN A 991 15.36 -27.46 -43.81
C ASN A 991 14.07 -27.88 -44.54
N ASP A 992 13.34 -28.91 -44.07
CA ASP A 992 12.10 -29.40 -44.71
C ASP A 992 10.80 -28.73 -44.19
N LEU A 993 10.88 -27.78 -43.25
CA LEU A 993 9.69 -27.15 -42.64
C LEU A 993 9.23 -25.83 -43.32
N LEU A 994 9.63 -25.58 -44.57
CA LEU A 994 9.28 -24.36 -45.32
C LEU A 994 8.80 -24.65 -46.77
N ALA A 995 8.02 -25.72 -46.95
CA ALA A 995 7.54 -26.17 -48.27
C ALA A 995 6.03 -26.50 -48.32
N VAL A 996 5.18 -25.46 -48.17
CA VAL A 996 3.84 -25.31 -48.78
C VAL A 996 2.80 -26.43 -48.57
N THR A 997 1.75 -26.16 -47.78
CA THR A 997 0.37 -26.14 -48.30
C THR A 997 -0.57 -25.33 -47.40
N GLU A 998 -1.70 -24.91 -47.97
CA GLU A 998 -2.57 -23.82 -47.49
C GLU A 998 -3.39 -24.18 -46.24
N LEU A 999 -3.65 -23.19 -45.37
CA LEU A 999 -4.72 -23.24 -44.38
C LEU A 999 -5.89 -22.39 -44.90
N ASP A 1000 -6.99 -23.04 -45.26
CA ASP A 1000 -8.19 -22.38 -45.80
C ASP A 1000 -8.97 -21.65 -44.68
N LEU A 1001 -9.08 -20.32 -44.80
CA LEU A 1001 -9.81 -19.44 -43.88
C LEU A 1001 -11.16 -18.96 -44.44
N SER A 1002 -11.63 -19.52 -45.56
CA SER A 1002 -12.88 -19.11 -46.23
C SER A 1002 -14.16 -19.32 -45.39
N ALA A 1003 -14.09 -20.08 -44.31
CA ALA A 1003 -15.17 -20.24 -43.33
C ALA A 1003 -15.25 -19.11 -42.28
N VAL A 1004 -14.25 -18.22 -42.18
CA VAL A 1004 -14.15 -17.19 -41.12
C VAL A 1004 -14.41 -15.78 -41.67
N LEU A 1005 -14.21 -15.53 -42.97
CA LEU A 1005 -14.36 -14.20 -43.59
C LEU A 1005 -15.37 -14.23 -44.76
N GLY A 1006 -16.61 -13.85 -44.46
CA GLY A 1006 -17.71 -13.80 -45.43
C GLY A 1006 -17.66 -12.60 -46.38
N ALA A 1007 -16.92 -12.75 -47.49
CA ALA A 1007 -17.03 -12.02 -48.76
C ALA A 1007 -17.05 -10.47 -48.73
N GLU A 1008 -15.95 -9.85 -49.20
CA GLU A 1008 -16.00 -8.47 -49.68
C GLU A 1008 -16.85 -8.33 -50.95
N SER A 1009 -17.57 -7.21 -51.08
CA SER A 1009 -18.08 -6.71 -52.36
C SER A 1009 -17.86 -5.20 -52.47
N GLY A 1010 -16.72 -4.80 -53.05
CA GLY A 1010 -16.32 -3.40 -53.14
C GLY A 1010 -17.04 -2.58 -54.22
N ALA A 1011 -17.86 -1.61 -53.81
CA ALA A 1011 -18.21 -0.41 -54.58
C ALA A 1011 -18.68 0.68 -53.60
N GLY A 1012 -17.87 1.72 -53.38
CA GLY A 1012 -18.06 2.64 -52.25
C GLY A 1012 -19.08 3.75 -52.45
N LEU A 1013 -19.30 4.54 -51.40
CA LEU A 1013 -19.74 5.94 -51.49
C LEU A 1013 -19.35 6.73 -50.22
N ALA A 1014 -19.59 8.03 -50.25
CA ALA A 1014 -18.94 9.02 -49.38
C ALA A 1014 -19.57 9.19 -47.98
N VAL A 1015 -18.69 9.48 -47.00
CA VAL A 1015 -18.83 10.48 -45.91
C VAL A 1015 -20.09 10.45 -45.02
N GLY A 1016 -19.88 10.29 -43.70
CA GLY A 1016 -20.57 11.17 -42.74
C GLY A 1016 -21.13 10.58 -41.44
N ALA A 1017 -20.28 10.07 -40.53
CA ALA A 1017 -20.59 10.02 -39.09
C ALA A 1017 -19.29 10.00 -38.27
N THR A 1018 -19.27 10.67 -37.11
CA THR A 1018 -18.12 10.73 -36.18
C THR A 1018 -18.31 9.80 -34.99
N VAL A 1019 -17.26 9.08 -34.61
CA VAL A 1019 -17.11 8.46 -33.28
C VAL A 1019 -15.83 9.02 -32.66
N THR A 1020 -15.89 9.37 -31.37
CA THR A 1020 -14.88 10.20 -30.70
C THR A 1020 -14.01 9.35 -29.78
N GLU A 1021 -12.82 8.95 -30.25
CA GLU A 1021 -11.84 8.26 -29.39
C GLU A 1021 -11.20 9.25 -28.41
N TYR A 1022 -11.55 9.11 -27.12
CA TYR A 1022 -10.87 9.77 -26.01
C TYR A 1022 -9.62 8.98 -25.62
N ALA A 1023 -8.47 9.32 -26.21
CA ALA A 1023 -7.18 8.83 -25.74
C ALA A 1023 -6.74 9.64 -24.50
N GLN A 1024 -6.86 9.04 -23.31
CA GLN A 1024 -6.25 9.55 -22.07
C GLN A 1024 -5.32 8.49 -21.47
N SER A 1025 -4.04 8.55 -21.82
CA SER A 1025 -2.97 7.84 -21.12
C SER A 1025 -2.63 8.57 -19.82
N VAL A 1026 -2.87 7.94 -18.67
CA VAL A 1026 -2.52 8.50 -17.36
C VAL A 1026 -1.08 8.11 -17.00
N ASN A 1027 -0.15 9.07 -17.09
CA ASN A 1027 1.16 8.94 -16.46
C ASN A 1027 1.04 9.45 -15.02
N ILE A 1028 1.29 8.59 -14.03
CA ILE A 1028 1.44 8.99 -12.63
C ILE A 1028 2.95 9.03 -12.32
N TYR A 1029 3.46 10.21 -11.94
CA TYR A 1029 4.78 10.34 -11.31
C TYR A 1029 4.82 11.54 -10.34
N GLU A 1030 5.71 11.41 -9.36
CA GLU A 1030 5.77 12.19 -8.13
C GLU A 1030 6.38 13.59 -8.30
N GLU A 1031 5.62 14.62 -8.67
CA GLU A 1031 6.11 16.01 -8.51
C GLU A 1031 5.04 17.09 -8.29
N GLN A 1032 4.19 16.95 -7.27
CA GLN A 1032 3.20 18.00 -6.92
C GLN A 1032 3.02 18.28 -5.41
N TRP A 1033 4.14 18.49 -4.69
CA TRP A 1033 4.13 18.93 -3.27
C TRP A 1033 4.97 20.21 -2.99
N GLN A 1034 5.33 20.99 -4.01
CA GLN A 1034 6.26 22.14 -3.90
C GLN A 1034 5.82 23.44 -4.64
N SER A 1035 4.54 23.64 -4.94
CA SER A 1035 4.11 24.75 -5.83
C SER A 1035 2.83 25.52 -5.44
N GLU A 1036 2.52 25.69 -4.16
CA GLU A 1036 1.56 26.72 -3.68
C GLU A 1036 2.24 27.85 -2.86
N VAL A 1037 3.10 28.64 -3.52
CA VAL A 1037 3.40 30.01 -3.08
C VAL A 1037 3.51 30.92 -4.32
N SER A 1038 2.65 31.95 -4.38
CA SER A 1038 2.42 32.91 -5.49
C SER A 1038 1.24 32.53 -6.39
N ALA A 1039 0.27 33.42 -6.65
CA ALA A 1039 0.04 34.75 -6.06
C ALA A 1039 -1.41 35.22 -6.31
N TYR A 1040 -1.88 36.15 -5.48
CA TYR A 1040 -2.85 37.15 -5.91
C TYR A 1040 -2.56 38.52 -5.27
N ILE A 1041 -2.14 39.47 -6.11
CA ILE A 1041 -2.29 40.91 -5.89
C ILE A 1041 -2.82 41.45 -7.21
N VAL A 1042 -3.98 42.13 -7.14
CA VAL A 1042 -4.92 42.45 -8.24
C VAL A 1042 -5.70 41.23 -8.73
#